data_AF-A0A1X1FEY7-F1
#
_entry.id   AF-A0A1X1FEY7-F1
#
_cell.length_a   1.000
_cell.length_b   1.000
_cell.length_c   1.000
_cell.angle_alpha   90.00
_cell.angle_beta   90.00
_cell.angle_gamma   90.00
#
_symmetry.space_group_name_H-M   'P 1'
#
loop_
_entity.id
_entity.type
_entity.pdbx_description
1 polymer ?
#
loop_
_entity_poly.entity_id
_entity_poly.type
_entity_poly.pdbx_seq_one_letter_code
_entity_poly.pdbx_strand_id
1 'polypeptide(L)'
;MKKKQFVYWISLILGLTLLFAGGSNVARADTSADVDSAIASGVKLTAQKETLDAWDAAILATSDNGITDAQAQNAYNDIVTTNYFLSGEDHGYAGVSNVAGVIGLRALGKDPANINKKDLVGQVINDPLAQKEKPDLYTLVNDLEALSTGSYGKASEKARASLTTKLLAARDSASGIWKSAWGDVDPTGRALQALSMNTDQPGVPAAISKAVAEVENHYYQPNGGFGNQDNKEDQYNNITMVDGLAAAGVDVYTSLNNKADYKAPVQRLLDQKDVDADSNSMLLQQATYTLEQAKFTKDGGQGWIFNFEQNPTFRPRELAKLNQAATAQKQVINGDTVGSATDKATAISQVNQILESSITKINADTSAEEAIADRAVGIAAINNVKIVDSNANSTSTTPTTINNNYTTIISSGANSSSSASSASSQVAPTPQKKHQSIKGSVVYGLTKVKLYKTTHFTKSNLIRTYQKQPRTKRPMFLVISQTINQNSQPIYKLKNLGSGKTGYALAGATHFSRAYYSAKVIQVKVINPKGINEYGKVKLTDRKHHVKKNALLAVKQVVKYGRTTRLRLANGCYVSANKKMVFATRIAKAVVQNTDATATPTVPTSSATSSSSTTTQEQTTPTTSNGTATLPNNVPTNPAGNANANSGSNTDSSTETVTLTINANGSVIASGSVTVAKGKTALDALNALASQHNLSITISGSGSTAYVKGINGYNAGPAGTMTGWLYAVNGNQPNVSIGAYTVKNGDQISLTYNK
;
A
#
# COMPACT_ATOMS: atom_id res chain seq x y z
N MET A 1 4.70 -24.94 -39.95
CA MET A 1 4.88 -23.51 -40.31
C MET A 1 6.30 -23.01 -39.97
N LYS A 2 6.62 -21.72 -40.14
CA LYS A 2 8.01 -21.23 -40.34
C LYS A 2 8.80 -20.97 -39.05
N LYS A 3 10.08 -21.41 -39.03
CA LYS A 3 11.05 -21.30 -37.92
C LYS A 3 11.55 -19.85 -37.67
N LYS A 4 10.69 -18.90 -37.26
CA LYS A 4 11.12 -17.51 -36.96
C LYS A 4 10.65 -16.88 -35.63
N GLN A 5 9.90 -17.57 -34.78
CA GLN A 5 9.52 -17.07 -33.44
C GLN A 5 10.48 -17.48 -32.31
N PHE A 6 11.39 -18.45 -32.54
CA PHE A 6 12.25 -19.03 -31.50
C PHE A 6 13.34 -18.09 -30.96
N VAL A 7 13.64 -16.98 -31.65
CA VAL A 7 14.71 -16.03 -31.27
C VAL A 7 14.23 -14.97 -30.27
N TYR A 8 12.91 -14.74 -30.13
CA TYR A 8 12.39 -13.65 -29.30
C TYR A 8 12.20 -14.00 -27.81
N TRP A 9 12.36 -15.27 -27.44
CA TRP A 9 12.18 -15.75 -26.05
C TRP A 9 13.48 -15.75 -25.21
N ILE A 10 14.65 -15.84 -25.84
CA ILE A 10 15.94 -15.86 -25.13
C ILE A 10 16.31 -14.46 -24.60
N SER A 11 15.85 -13.40 -25.25
CA SER A 11 16.11 -12.00 -24.88
C SER A 11 15.54 -11.59 -23.52
N LEU A 12 14.54 -12.30 -22.99
CA LEU A 12 13.92 -11.95 -21.70
C LEU A 12 14.62 -12.58 -20.49
N ILE A 13 15.35 -13.69 -20.70
CA ILE A 13 16.02 -14.46 -19.63
C ILE A 13 17.43 -13.91 -19.35
N LEU A 14 18.05 -13.25 -20.33
CA LEU A 14 19.37 -12.59 -20.16
C LEU A 14 19.33 -11.29 -19.35
N GLY A 15 18.14 -10.76 -19.03
CA GLY A 15 18.00 -9.52 -18.26
C GLY A 15 18.32 -9.63 -16.77
N LEU A 16 18.21 -10.83 -16.19
CA LEU A 16 18.36 -11.08 -14.73
C LEU A 16 19.54 -12.00 -14.36
N THR A 17 20.38 -12.41 -15.31
CA THR A 17 21.35 -13.51 -15.15
C THR A 17 22.83 -13.09 -15.12
N LEU A 18 23.14 -11.81 -14.92
CA LEU A 18 24.52 -11.30 -14.78
C LEU A 18 24.72 -10.39 -13.57
N LEU A 19 24.79 -10.96 -12.35
CA LEU A 19 25.54 -10.33 -11.23
C LEU A 19 25.94 -11.24 -10.04
N PHE A 20 25.78 -12.58 -10.12
CA PHE A 20 26.17 -13.50 -9.03
C PHE A 20 27.10 -14.64 -9.46
N ALA A 21 28.23 -14.29 -10.05
CA ALA A 21 29.38 -15.17 -10.24
C ALA A 21 30.70 -14.33 -10.26
N GLY A 22 31.13 -13.89 -9.08
CA GLY A 22 32.36 -13.09 -8.92
C GLY A 22 32.61 -12.75 -7.45
N GLY A 23 33.80 -13.08 -6.94
CA GLY A 23 34.11 -12.94 -5.52
C GLY A 23 34.50 -11.52 -5.09
N SER A 24 34.18 -11.18 -3.84
CA SER A 24 34.61 -9.99 -3.09
C SER A 24 34.21 -8.59 -3.64
N ASN A 25 33.57 -7.79 -2.78
CA ASN A 25 33.35 -6.34 -2.93
C ASN A 25 32.43 -5.88 -4.08
N VAL A 26 31.32 -6.60 -4.33
CA VAL A 26 30.21 -6.10 -5.15
C VAL A 26 29.44 -5.00 -4.39
N ALA A 27 29.14 -3.88 -5.05
CA ALA A 27 28.34 -2.81 -4.46
C ALA A 27 26.87 -3.23 -4.31
N ARG A 28 26.28 -2.94 -3.13
CA ARG A 28 24.86 -3.23 -2.82
C ARG A 28 23.94 -2.47 -3.79
N ALA A 29 22.99 -3.18 -4.40
CA ALA A 29 22.05 -2.63 -5.38
C ALA A 29 21.15 -1.53 -4.78
N ASP A 30 20.55 -0.69 -5.63
CA ASP A 30 19.53 0.28 -5.19
C ASP A 30 18.17 -0.42 -5.17
N THR A 31 17.83 -0.93 -3.99
CA THR A 31 16.53 -1.52 -3.63
C THR A 31 15.32 -0.66 -4.09
N SER A 32 15.49 0.63 -4.36
CA SER A 32 14.43 1.47 -4.96
C SER A 32 14.11 1.05 -6.41
N ALA A 33 15.15 0.91 -7.24
CA ALA A 33 15.02 0.52 -8.64
C ALA A 33 14.62 -0.95 -8.80
N ASP A 34 15.09 -1.81 -7.90
CA ASP A 34 14.72 -3.23 -7.87
C ASP A 34 13.21 -3.38 -7.55
N VAL A 35 12.68 -2.60 -6.60
CA VAL A 35 11.22 -2.55 -6.33
C VAL A 35 10.44 -1.96 -7.52
N ASP A 36 10.90 -0.86 -8.14
CA ASP A 36 10.26 -0.32 -9.34
C ASP A 36 10.18 -1.35 -10.48
N SER A 37 11.23 -2.16 -10.65
CA SER A 37 11.26 -3.25 -11.64
C SER A 37 10.31 -4.40 -11.28
N ALA A 38 10.23 -4.78 -10.00
CA ALA A 38 9.33 -5.85 -9.54
C ALA A 38 7.85 -5.45 -9.68
N ILE A 39 7.50 -4.20 -9.35
CA ILE A 39 6.17 -3.63 -9.61
C ILE A 39 5.86 -3.68 -11.11
N ALA A 40 6.79 -3.23 -11.96
CA ALA A 40 6.60 -3.24 -13.41
C ALA A 40 6.40 -4.66 -13.98
N SER A 41 7.06 -5.68 -13.42
CA SER A 41 6.80 -7.09 -13.77
C SER A 41 5.42 -7.56 -13.31
N GLY A 42 5.05 -7.33 -12.05
CA GLY A 42 3.76 -7.74 -11.50
C GLY A 42 2.56 -7.11 -12.22
N VAL A 43 2.58 -5.78 -12.37
CA VAL A 43 1.56 -5.01 -13.12
C VAL A 43 1.44 -5.49 -14.56
N LYS A 44 2.57 -5.85 -15.22
CA LYS A 44 2.57 -6.41 -16.58
C LYS A 44 1.94 -7.80 -16.63
N LEU A 45 2.25 -8.68 -15.67
CA LEU A 45 1.67 -10.04 -15.61
C LEU A 45 0.16 -9.98 -15.34
N THR A 46 -0.28 -9.15 -14.40
CA THR A 46 -1.70 -8.83 -14.18
C THR A 46 -2.35 -8.31 -15.47
N ALA A 47 -1.72 -7.36 -16.17
CA ALA A 47 -2.24 -6.81 -17.42
C ALA A 47 -2.32 -7.80 -18.60
N GLN A 48 -1.75 -9.00 -18.47
CA GLN A 48 -1.75 -10.06 -19.50
C GLN A 48 -2.82 -11.15 -19.28
N LYS A 49 -3.59 -11.11 -18.18
CA LYS A 49 -4.71 -12.03 -17.93
C LYS A 49 -5.85 -11.83 -18.94
N GLU A 50 -6.53 -12.92 -19.29
CA GLU A 50 -7.74 -12.88 -20.14
C GLU A 50 -8.97 -12.32 -19.39
N THR A 51 -9.08 -12.65 -18.10
CA THR A 51 -10.09 -12.12 -17.17
C THR A 51 -9.36 -11.46 -15.99
N LEU A 52 -9.80 -10.26 -15.60
CA LEU A 52 -9.24 -9.49 -14.51
C LEU A 52 -10.22 -9.48 -13.33
N ASP A 53 -9.76 -9.88 -12.15
CA ASP A 53 -10.58 -9.84 -10.94
C ASP A 53 -10.58 -8.44 -10.27
N ALA A 54 -11.25 -8.33 -9.12
CA ALA A 54 -11.36 -7.09 -8.37
C ALA A 54 -10.02 -6.54 -7.83
N TRP A 55 -9.06 -7.42 -7.55
CA TRP A 55 -7.73 -7.08 -7.06
C TRP A 55 -6.77 -6.76 -8.21
N ASP A 56 -6.90 -7.45 -9.34
CA ASP A 56 -6.26 -7.03 -10.60
C ASP A 56 -6.68 -5.62 -10.99
N ALA A 57 -7.97 -5.30 -10.86
CA ALA A 57 -8.48 -3.95 -11.10
C ALA A 57 -7.86 -2.92 -10.13
N ALA A 58 -7.63 -3.31 -8.87
CA ALA A 58 -6.99 -2.47 -7.86
C ALA A 58 -5.51 -2.20 -8.20
N ILE A 59 -4.72 -3.25 -8.44
CA ILE A 59 -3.30 -3.19 -8.86
C ILE A 59 -3.15 -2.31 -10.10
N LEU A 60 -3.92 -2.57 -11.17
CA LEU A 60 -3.81 -1.79 -12.39
C LEU A 60 -4.18 -0.32 -12.14
N ALA A 61 -5.16 -0.02 -11.28
CA ALA A 61 -5.57 1.34 -10.96
C ALA A 61 -4.54 2.13 -10.13
N THR A 62 -3.77 1.48 -9.25
CA THR A 62 -2.71 2.12 -8.44
C THR A 62 -1.38 2.22 -9.17
N SER A 63 -1.12 1.34 -10.15
CA SER A 63 0.12 1.34 -10.93
C SER A 63 0.38 2.65 -11.69
N ASP A 64 1.66 3.00 -11.89
CA ASP A 64 2.09 4.22 -12.61
C ASP A 64 1.48 4.37 -14.02
N ASN A 65 1.13 3.24 -14.67
CA ASN A 65 0.52 3.20 -15.99
C ASN A 65 -1.01 3.30 -15.98
N GLY A 66 -1.64 3.05 -14.82
CA GLY A 66 -3.10 3.03 -14.63
C GLY A 66 -3.84 1.90 -15.37
N ILE A 67 -5.10 1.67 -14.99
CA ILE A 67 -5.99 0.74 -15.69
C ILE A 67 -6.63 1.41 -16.90
N THR A 68 -6.51 0.79 -18.08
CA THR A 68 -7.16 1.24 -19.32
C THR A 68 -8.66 0.98 -19.31
N ASP A 69 -9.43 1.69 -20.14
CA ASP A 69 -10.88 1.51 -20.19
C ASP A 69 -11.31 0.07 -20.61
N ALA A 70 -10.52 -0.62 -21.43
CA ALA A 70 -10.78 -2.01 -21.82
C ALA A 70 -10.58 -2.99 -20.65
N GLN A 71 -9.48 -2.85 -19.91
CA GLN A 71 -9.23 -3.63 -18.69
C GLN A 71 -10.26 -3.30 -17.60
N ALA A 72 -10.65 -2.03 -17.48
CA ALA A 72 -11.67 -1.59 -16.54
C ALA A 72 -13.07 -2.17 -16.86
N GLN A 73 -13.41 -2.34 -18.14
CA GLN A 73 -14.65 -3.00 -18.55
C GLN A 73 -14.58 -4.52 -18.37
N ASN A 74 -13.43 -5.14 -18.63
CA ASN A 74 -13.20 -6.57 -18.37
C ASN A 74 -13.43 -6.90 -16.88
N ALA A 75 -12.76 -6.18 -15.97
CA ALA A 75 -12.94 -6.37 -14.54
C ALA A 75 -14.33 -5.95 -14.02
N TYR A 76 -14.96 -4.92 -14.60
CA TYR A 76 -16.35 -4.60 -14.26
C TYR A 76 -17.30 -5.75 -14.59
N ASN A 77 -17.10 -6.40 -15.73
CA ASN A 77 -17.91 -7.55 -16.12
C ASN A 77 -17.69 -8.70 -15.13
N ASP A 78 -16.43 -9.08 -14.85
CA ASP A 78 -16.11 -10.15 -13.90
C ASP A 78 -16.78 -9.90 -12.54
N ILE A 79 -16.52 -8.76 -11.91
CA ILE A 79 -17.08 -8.40 -10.59
C ILE A 79 -18.61 -8.52 -10.56
N VAL A 80 -19.30 -8.07 -11.62
CA VAL A 80 -20.76 -8.13 -11.70
C VAL A 80 -21.28 -9.56 -11.93
N THR A 81 -20.51 -10.42 -12.60
CA THR A 81 -20.88 -11.83 -12.83
C THR A 81 -20.47 -12.77 -11.70
N THR A 82 -19.35 -12.54 -11.01
CA THR A 82 -18.79 -13.45 -9.99
C THR A 82 -19.23 -13.12 -8.58
N ASN A 83 -19.65 -11.88 -8.30
CA ASN A 83 -20.26 -11.53 -7.02
C ASN A 83 -21.74 -11.96 -6.98
N TYR A 84 -22.05 -12.94 -6.14
CA TYR A 84 -23.40 -13.53 -5.95
C TYR A 84 -24.52 -12.49 -5.76
N PHE A 85 -24.26 -11.38 -5.06
CA PHE A 85 -25.25 -10.33 -4.81
C PHE A 85 -25.49 -9.51 -6.08
N LEU A 86 -24.43 -9.15 -6.82
CA LEU A 86 -24.52 -8.41 -8.08
C LEU A 86 -25.09 -9.24 -9.23
N SER A 87 -24.70 -10.51 -9.36
CA SER A 87 -25.28 -11.43 -10.35
C SER A 87 -26.73 -11.76 -9.98
N GLY A 88 -26.98 -12.14 -8.72
CA GLY A 88 -28.24 -12.71 -8.25
C GLY A 88 -28.28 -14.24 -8.31
N GLU A 89 -27.15 -14.89 -8.62
CA GLU A 89 -26.98 -16.34 -8.61
C GLU A 89 -26.24 -16.79 -7.34
N ASP A 90 -26.64 -17.93 -6.75
CA ASP A 90 -25.95 -18.46 -5.58
C ASP A 90 -24.65 -19.16 -5.97
N HIS A 91 -23.53 -18.57 -5.59
CA HIS A 91 -22.18 -19.11 -5.76
C HIS A 91 -21.54 -19.52 -4.41
N GLY A 92 -22.31 -19.55 -3.31
CA GLY A 92 -21.92 -20.10 -2.00
C GLY A 92 -21.15 -19.18 -1.06
N TYR A 93 -20.69 -17.99 -1.49
CA TYR A 93 -19.74 -17.16 -0.73
C TYR A 93 -20.10 -15.68 -0.70
N ALA A 94 -20.57 -15.21 0.46
CA ALA A 94 -21.08 -13.85 0.65
C ALA A 94 -20.00 -12.79 0.96
N GLY A 95 -19.48 -12.78 2.20
CA GLY A 95 -18.72 -11.66 2.78
C GLY A 95 -17.54 -11.17 1.94
N VAL A 96 -16.51 -12.00 1.73
CA VAL A 96 -15.26 -11.53 1.09
C VAL A 96 -15.43 -11.22 -0.41
N SER A 97 -16.44 -11.81 -1.07
CA SER A 97 -16.83 -11.42 -2.43
C SER A 97 -17.35 -9.96 -2.47
N ASN A 98 -18.11 -9.54 -1.45
CA ASN A 98 -18.58 -8.15 -1.34
C ASN A 98 -17.43 -7.20 -1.04
N VAL A 99 -16.51 -7.57 -0.14
CA VAL A 99 -15.32 -6.78 0.21
C VAL A 99 -14.44 -6.54 -1.02
N ALA A 100 -14.07 -7.61 -1.73
CA ALA A 100 -13.30 -7.52 -2.97
C ALA A 100 -14.06 -6.68 -4.01
N GLY A 101 -15.36 -6.92 -4.19
CA GLY A 101 -16.21 -6.14 -5.10
C GLY A 101 -16.22 -4.64 -4.78
N VAL A 102 -16.35 -4.24 -3.51
CA VAL A 102 -16.29 -2.82 -3.10
C VAL A 102 -14.94 -2.19 -3.47
N ILE A 103 -13.82 -2.87 -3.13
CA ILE A 103 -12.46 -2.39 -3.42
C ILE A 103 -12.25 -2.25 -4.94
N GLY A 104 -12.58 -3.29 -5.71
CA GLY A 104 -12.44 -3.30 -7.16
C GLY A 104 -13.33 -2.26 -7.86
N LEU A 105 -14.60 -2.13 -7.46
CA LEU A 105 -15.50 -1.11 -8.02
C LEU A 105 -14.99 0.31 -7.77
N ARG A 106 -14.32 0.57 -6.64
CA ARG A 106 -13.69 1.87 -6.34
C ARG A 106 -12.42 2.10 -7.13
N ALA A 107 -11.59 1.07 -7.33
CA ALA A 107 -10.48 1.11 -8.29
C ALA A 107 -10.99 1.45 -9.70
N LEU A 108 -12.13 0.87 -10.08
CA LEU A 108 -12.87 1.15 -11.32
C LEU A 108 -13.61 2.50 -11.32
N GLY A 109 -13.62 3.26 -10.21
CA GLY A 109 -14.27 4.57 -10.10
C GLY A 109 -15.78 4.51 -10.28
N LYS A 110 -16.39 3.39 -9.90
CA LYS A 110 -17.84 3.20 -9.78
C LYS A 110 -18.27 3.50 -8.34
N ASP A 111 -19.56 3.72 -8.13
CA ASP A 111 -20.15 3.75 -6.81
C ASP A 111 -20.61 2.33 -6.41
N PRO A 112 -19.93 1.64 -5.48
CA PRO A 112 -20.35 0.32 -5.02
C PRO A 112 -21.69 0.33 -4.27
N ALA A 113 -22.20 1.50 -3.85
CA ALA A 113 -23.53 1.61 -3.27
C ALA A 113 -24.65 1.64 -4.33
N ASN A 114 -24.30 1.68 -5.63
CA ASN A 114 -25.28 1.74 -6.72
C ASN A 114 -24.75 1.08 -8.01
N ILE A 115 -24.63 -0.25 -8.00
CA ILE A 115 -24.33 -1.05 -9.19
C ILE A 115 -25.61 -1.70 -9.69
N ASN A 116 -26.09 -1.31 -10.87
CA ASN A 116 -27.34 -1.84 -11.44
C ASN A 116 -28.56 -1.74 -10.48
N LYS A 117 -28.63 -0.68 -9.65
CA LYS A 117 -29.59 -0.47 -8.55
C LYS A 117 -29.44 -1.40 -7.34
N LYS A 118 -28.32 -2.12 -7.22
CA LYS A 118 -27.94 -2.93 -6.04
C LYS A 118 -26.89 -2.19 -5.22
N ASP A 119 -27.01 -2.26 -3.89
CA ASP A 119 -26.11 -1.62 -2.91
C ASP A 119 -25.19 -2.67 -2.28
N LEU A 120 -23.95 -2.77 -2.79
CA LEU A 120 -22.95 -3.72 -2.31
C LEU A 120 -22.35 -3.29 -0.97
N VAL A 121 -22.23 -1.98 -0.74
CA VAL A 121 -21.78 -1.42 0.54
C VAL A 121 -22.79 -1.77 1.65
N GLY A 122 -24.09 -1.71 1.33
CA GLY A 122 -25.18 -2.17 2.17
C GLY A 122 -25.08 -3.65 2.57
N GLN A 123 -24.44 -4.51 1.77
CA GLN A 123 -24.12 -5.87 2.21
C GLN A 123 -23.03 -5.89 3.28
N VAL A 124 -21.92 -5.17 3.06
CA VAL A 124 -20.80 -5.09 4.02
C VAL A 124 -21.20 -4.42 5.35
N ILE A 125 -22.02 -3.36 5.30
CA ILE A 125 -22.59 -2.72 6.51
C ILE A 125 -23.42 -3.71 7.34
N ASN A 126 -24.05 -4.69 6.69
CA ASN A 126 -24.98 -5.63 7.32
C ASN A 126 -24.43 -7.07 7.39
N ASP A 127 -23.12 -7.31 7.28
CA ASP A 127 -22.58 -8.67 7.32
C ASP A 127 -22.90 -9.35 8.68
N PRO A 128 -23.63 -10.49 8.68
CA PRO A 128 -24.04 -11.16 9.91
C PRO A 128 -22.86 -11.78 10.69
N LEU A 129 -21.71 -12.01 10.04
CA LEU A 129 -20.49 -12.47 10.69
C LEU A 129 -19.88 -11.35 11.55
N ALA A 130 -19.88 -10.10 11.06
CA ALA A 130 -19.43 -8.92 11.80
C ALA A 130 -20.37 -8.55 12.97
N GLN A 131 -21.65 -8.93 12.87
CA GLN A 131 -22.67 -8.67 13.90
C GLN A 131 -22.62 -9.65 15.08
N LYS A 132 -21.89 -10.76 15.00
CA LYS A 132 -21.68 -11.71 16.12
C LYS A 132 -21.14 -10.98 17.37
N GLU A 133 -21.40 -11.58 18.54
CA GLU A 133 -20.81 -11.16 19.83
C GLU A 133 -19.28 -11.17 19.75
N LYS A 134 -18.72 -12.26 19.19
CA LYS A 134 -17.30 -12.45 18.90
C LYS A 134 -17.15 -12.75 17.40
N PRO A 135 -17.00 -11.74 16.53
CA PRO A 135 -16.71 -11.92 15.11
C PRO A 135 -15.32 -12.52 14.90
N ASP A 136 -15.09 -13.06 13.70
CA ASP A 136 -13.73 -13.39 13.27
C ASP A 136 -12.91 -12.10 13.05
N LEU A 137 -11.62 -12.16 13.36
CA LEU A 137 -10.69 -11.07 13.12
C LEU A 137 -10.63 -10.69 11.63
N TYR A 138 -10.62 -11.67 10.73
CA TYR A 138 -10.55 -11.43 9.29
C TYR A 138 -11.83 -10.78 8.77
N THR A 139 -13.00 -11.11 9.30
CA THR A 139 -14.24 -10.37 9.03
C THR A 139 -14.11 -8.90 9.44
N LEU A 140 -13.63 -8.63 10.67
CA LEU A 140 -13.47 -7.26 11.17
C LEU A 140 -12.48 -6.42 10.34
N VAL A 141 -11.42 -7.04 9.83
CA VAL A 141 -10.45 -6.41 8.93
C VAL A 141 -11.08 -6.16 7.56
N ASN A 142 -11.60 -7.21 6.91
CA ASN A 142 -12.06 -7.18 5.53
C ASN A 142 -13.20 -6.17 5.34
N ASP A 143 -14.18 -6.14 6.25
CA ASP A 143 -15.28 -5.18 6.20
C ASP A 143 -14.81 -3.75 6.47
N LEU A 144 -13.86 -3.56 7.41
CA LEU A 144 -13.31 -2.25 7.72
C LEU A 144 -12.52 -1.67 6.54
N GLU A 145 -11.75 -2.50 5.83
CA GLU A 145 -11.03 -2.12 4.61
C GLU A 145 -11.99 -1.69 3.50
N ALA A 146 -12.96 -2.54 3.16
CA ALA A 146 -13.96 -2.24 2.14
C ALA A 146 -14.67 -0.91 2.41
N LEU A 147 -15.22 -0.74 3.62
CA LEU A 147 -15.92 0.49 4.00
C LEU A 147 -14.99 1.72 4.05
N SER A 148 -13.68 1.54 4.25
CA SER A 148 -12.70 2.63 4.28
C SER A 148 -12.13 3.03 2.92
N THR A 149 -12.52 2.36 1.82
CA THR A 149 -12.12 2.75 0.45
C THR A 149 -12.86 4.00 -0.10
N GLY A 150 -13.82 4.54 0.67
CA GLY A 150 -14.59 5.73 0.33
C GLY A 150 -15.61 6.16 1.39
N SER A 151 -16.25 7.31 1.17
CA SER A 151 -17.30 7.83 2.05
C SER A 151 -18.69 7.43 1.55
N TYR A 152 -19.21 6.32 2.07
CA TYR A 152 -20.57 5.83 1.75
C TYR A 152 -21.64 6.35 2.73
N GLY A 153 -21.44 7.57 3.23
CA GLY A 153 -22.38 8.25 4.13
C GLY A 153 -22.51 7.64 5.53
N LYS A 154 -23.50 8.15 6.28
CA LYS A 154 -23.59 8.01 7.74
C LYS A 154 -23.70 6.57 8.25
N ALA A 155 -24.25 5.65 7.45
CA ALA A 155 -24.37 4.24 7.83
C ALA A 155 -23.00 3.55 7.80
N SER A 156 -22.22 3.76 6.73
CA SER A 156 -20.84 3.26 6.62
C SER A 156 -19.95 3.84 7.71
N GLU A 157 -20.00 5.15 7.96
CA GLU A 157 -19.18 5.77 9.02
C GLU A 157 -19.48 5.20 10.42
N LYS A 158 -20.76 4.87 10.70
CA LYS A 158 -21.15 4.17 11.94
C LYS A 158 -20.63 2.73 11.98
N ALA A 159 -20.65 2.03 10.85
CA ALA A 159 -20.12 0.67 10.73
C ALA A 159 -18.58 0.65 10.88
N ARG A 160 -17.84 1.52 10.18
CA ARG A 160 -16.39 1.72 10.35
C ARG A 160 -16.02 1.97 11.81
N ALA A 161 -16.76 2.82 12.51
CA ALA A 161 -16.53 3.10 13.93
C ALA A 161 -16.76 1.86 14.84
N SER A 162 -17.81 1.08 14.55
CA SER A 162 -18.11 -0.18 15.24
C SER A 162 -17.01 -1.22 15.01
N LEU A 163 -16.68 -1.49 13.75
CA LEU A 163 -15.65 -2.45 13.33
C LEU A 163 -14.28 -2.07 13.90
N THR A 164 -13.89 -0.79 13.83
CA THR A 164 -12.63 -0.30 14.43
C THR A 164 -12.61 -0.50 15.94
N THR A 165 -13.72 -0.26 16.63
CA THR A 165 -13.82 -0.50 18.09
C THR A 165 -13.67 -1.99 18.41
N LYS A 166 -14.31 -2.89 17.65
CA LYS A 166 -14.15 -4.35 17.80
C LYS A 166 -12.72 -4.80 17.50
N LEU A 167 -12.11 -4.33 16.40
CA LEU A 167 -10.74 -4.65 16.02
C LEU A 167 -9.72 -4.15 17.05
N LEU A 168 -9.93 -2.98 17.65
CA LEU A 168 -9.12 -2.48 18.76
C LEU A 168 -9.30 -3.28 20.06
N ALA A 169 -10.43 -3.94 20.27
CA ALA A 169 -10.67 -4.83 21.40
C ALA A 169 -10.10 -6.25 21.18
N ALA A 170 -9.98 -6.70 19.92
CA ALA A 170 -9.46 -8.01 19.53
C ALA A 170 -7.91 -8.16 19.63
N ARG A 171 -7.21 -7.18 20.22
CA ARG A 171 -5.76 -7.25 20.46
C ARG A 171 -5.43 -8.12 21.66
N ASP A 172 -4.30 -8.82 21.58
CA ASP A 172 -3.62 -9.37 22.73
C ASP A 172 -3.26 -8.23 23.70
N SER A 173 -3.66 -8.33 24.98
CA SER A 173 -3.54 -7.22 25.93
C SER A 173 -2.08 -6.91 26.30
N ALA A 174 -1.25 -7.94 26.43
CA ALA A 174 0.16 -7.83 26.82
C ALA A 174 1.02 -7.25 25.68
N SER A 175 1.04 -7.92 24.53
CA SER A 175 1.85 -7.55 23.35
C SER A 175 1.22 -6.44 22.51
N GLY A 176 -0.12 -6.34 22.47
CA GLY A 176 -0.83 -5.29 21.71
C GLY A 176 -0.98 -5.56 20.21
N ILE A 177 -0.52 -6.72 19.73
CA ILE A 177 -0.70 -7.21 18.36
C ILE A 177 -1.99 -8.05 18.24
N TRP A 178 -2.25 -8.63 17.07
CA TRP A 178 -3.41 -9.48 16.80
C TRP A 178 -3.01 -10.93 16.57
N LYS A 179 -3.87 -11.85 16.98
CA LYS A 179 -3.61 -13.30 16.93
C LYS A 179 -4.85 -14.02 16.40
N SER A 180 -4.65 -15.04 15.58
CA SER A 180 -5.69 -15.95 15.09
C SER A 180 -5.30 -17.39 15.42
N ALA A 181 -6.14 -18.37 15.06
CA ALA A 181 -5.78 -19.79 15.15
C ALA A 181 -4.61 -20.20 14.24
N TRP A 182 -4.23 -19.34 13.29
CA TRP A 182 -3.24 -19.61 12.24
C TRP A 182 -1.89 -18.91 12.48
N GLY A 183 -1.78 -18.11 13.54
CA GLY A 183 -0.56 -17.36 13.88
C GLY A 183 -0.87 -15.92 14.29
N ASP A 184 0.14 -15.07 14.17
CA ASP A 184 0.10 -13.69 14.67
C ASP A 184 0.78 -12.63 13.78
N VAL A 185 1.65 -13.04 12.84
CA VAL A 185 2.28 -12.13 11.87
C VAL A 185 1.25 -11.58 10.88
N ASP A 186 0.69 -12.42 9.99
CA ASP A 186 -0.36 -12.01 9.05
C ASP A 186 -1.55 -11.27 9.68
N PRO A 187 -2.24 -11.79 10.72
CA PRO A 187 -3.37 -11.08 11.32
C PRO A 187 -2.98 -9.72 11.91
N THR A 188 -1.71 -9.52 12.31
CA THR A 188 -1.20 -8.21 12.72
C THR A 188 -0.89 -7.31 11.53
N GLY A 189 -0.33 -7.83 10.44
CA GLY A 189 -0.14 -7.08 9.18
C GLY A 189 -1.48 -6.58 8.63
N ARG A 190 -2.44 -7.50 8.47
CA ARG A 190 -3.83 -7.23 8.05
C ARG A 190 -4.56 -6.23 8.98
N ALA A 191 -4.37 -6.32 10.29
CA ALA A 191 -4.96 -5.36 11.23
C ALA A 191 -4.27 -3.97 11.18
N LEU A 192 -2.94 -3.90 11.01
CA LEU A 192 -2.21 -2.64 10.81
C LEU A 192 -2.65 -1.94 9.52
N GLN A 193 -2.83 -2.69 8.44
CA GLN A 193 -3.32 -2.27 7.13
C GLN A 193 -4.70 -1.57 7.24
N ALA A 194 -5.72 -2.29 7.74
CA ALA A 194 -7.07 -1.77 7.94
C ALA A 194 -7.14 -0.55 8.89
N LEU A 195 -6.40 -0.60 10.00
CA LEU A 195 -6.36 0.49 10.97
C LEU A 195 -5.64 1.74 10.43
N SER A 196 -4.69 1.59 9.51
CA SER A 196 -3.98 2.73 8.93
C SER A 196 -4.86 3.58 8.02
N MET A 197 -5.98 3.05 7.52
CA MET A 197 -7.04 3.81 6.86
C MET A 197 -7.94 4.60 7.83
N ASN A 198 -7.83 4.34 9.14
CA ASN A 198 -8.73 4.78 10.20
C ASN A 198 -8.01 5.54 11.34
N THR A 199 -6.87 6.16 11.03
CA THR A 199 -6.02 6.87 12.00
C THR A 199 -6.62 8.15 12.59
N ASP A 200 -7.76 8.61 12.06
CA ASP A 200 -8.60 9.67 12.62
C ASP A 200 -9.43 9.20 13.82
N GLN A 201 -9.68 7.90 13.94
CA GLN A 201 -10.52 7.33 14.99
C GLN A 201 -9.81 7.21 16.35
N PRO A 202 -10.55 7.27 17.48
CA PRO A 202 -9.98 7.19 18.82
C PRO A 202 -9.16 5.91 19.06
N GLY A 203 -8.00 6.05 19.71
CA GLY A 203 -7.12 4.94 20.07
C GLY A 203 -6.28 4.33 18.93
N VAL A 204 -6.72 4.45 17.67
CA VAL A 204 -6.08 3.81 16.51
C VAL A 204 -4.58 4.14 16.37
N PRO A 205 -4.13 5.41 16.41
CA PRO A 205 -2.69 5.71 16.30
C PRO A 205 -1.84 5.13 17.42
N ALA A 206 -2.41 4.94 18.62
CA ALA A 206 -1.71 4.32 19.75
C ALA A 206 -1.64 2.79 19.62
N ALA A 207 -2.68 2.16 19.05
CA ALA A 207 -2.68 0.73 18.74
C ALA A 207 -1.62 0.39 17.68
N ILE A 208 -1.61 1.13 16.56
CA ILE A 208 -0.60 1.01 15.50
C ILE A 208 0.81 1.20 16.11
N SER A 209 1.02 2.25 16.90
CA SER A 209 2.33 2.53 17.52
C SER A 209 2.82 1.41 18.44
N LYS A 210 1.92 0.73 19.18
CA LYS A 210 2.28 -0.41 20.03
C LYS A 210 2.62 -1.65 19.19
N ALA A 211 1.75 -2.01 18.25
CA ALA A 211 1.93 -3.20 17.42
C ALA A 211 3.18 -3.10 16.51
N VAL A 212 3.45 -1.93 15.93
CA VAL A 212 4.69 -1.69 15.16
C VAL A 212 5.93 -1.90 16.03
N ALA A 213 5.96 -1.34 17.24
CA ALA A 213 7.10 -1.50 18.15
C ALA A 213 7.31 -2.97 18.57
N GLU A 214 6.23 -3.71 18.81
CA GLU A 214 6.27 -5.13 19.13
C GLU A 214 6.85 -5.97 17.98
N VAL A 215 6.37 -5.73 16.75
CA VAL A 215 6.89 -6.36 15.51
C VAL A 215 8.36 -6.04 15.29
N GLU A 216 8.75 -4.76 15.38
CA GLU A 216 10.14 -4.32 15.20
C GLU A 216 11.12 -4.93 16.23
N ASN A 217 10.64 -5.17 17.46
CA ASN A 217 11.44 -5.77 18.53
C ASN A 217 11.60 -7.29 18.35
N HIS A 218 10.48 -8.01 18.31
CA HIS A 218 10.45 -9.47 18.53
C HIS A 218 10.25 -10.31 17.25
N TYR A 219 9.57 -9.79 16.23
CA TYR A 219 9.22 -10.57 15.03
C TYR A 219 10.20 -10.35 13.87
N TYR A 220 10.75 -9.14 13.75
CA TYR A 220 11.64 -8.73 12.66
C TYR A 220 13.06 -9.36 12.74
N GLN A 221 13.42 -10.11 11.69
CA GLN A 221 14.57 -11.02 11.61
C GLN A 221 15.79 -10.46 10.83
N PRO A 222 17.02 -10.99 11.05
CA PRO A 222 18.24 -10.50 10.39
C PRO A 222 18.20 -10.45 8.86
N ASN A 223 17.51 -11.41 8.24
CA ASN A 223 17.33 -11.49 6.79
C ASN A 223 16.28 -10.50 6.24
N GLY A 224 15.67 -9.67 7.10
CA GLY A 224 14.65 -8.68 6.75
C GLY A 224 13.21 -9.18 6.84
N GLY A 225 12.97 -10.48 7.05
CA GLY A 225 11.64 -11.06 7.17
C GLY A 225 11.04 -10.95 8.57
N PHE A 226 9.88 -11.57 8.75
CA PHE A 226 9.14 -11.61 10.00
C PHE A 226 8.87 -13.06 10.40
N GLY A 227 9.52 -13.50 11.48
CA GLY A 227 9.30 -14.81 12.07
C GLY A 227 8.11 -14.74 13.04
N ASN A 228 7.32 -15.81 13.10
CA ASN A 228 6.28 -16.01 14.12
C ASN A 228 6.90 -16.32 15.51
N GLN A 229 6.09 -16.75 16.49
CA GLN A 229 6.55 -17.07 17.85
C GLN A 229 7.63 -18.18 17.90
N ASP A 230 7.64 -19.12 16.93
CA ASP A 230 8.68 -20.15 16.77
C ASP A 230 9.94 -19.63 16.03
N ASN A 231 9.98 -18.34 15.67
CA ASN A 231 10.88 -17.73 14.69
C ASN A 231 10.82 -18.37 13.28
N LYS A 232 9.74 -19.06 12.93
CA LYS A 232 9.50 -19.55 11.56
C LYS A 232 8.98 -18.42 10.68
N GLU A 233 9.53 -18.30 9.49
CA GLU A 233 9.29 -17.20 8.55
C GLU A 233 8.93 -17.79 7.17
N ASP A 234 7.93 -17.21 6.51
CA ASP A 234 7.47 -17.59 5.18
C ASP A 234 7.17 -16.36 4.31
N GLN A 235 6.91 -16.61 3.02
CA GLN A 235 6.70 -15.56 2.03
C GLN A 235 5.37 -14.81 2.21
N TYR A 236 4.31 -15.48 2.64
CA TYR A 236 3.00 -14.88 2.80
C TYR A 236 2.97 -13.93 4.01
N ASN A 237 3.47 -14.39 5.17
CA ASN A 237 3.61 -13.59 6.38
C ASN A 237 4.55 -12.38 6.18
N ASN A 238 5.61 -12.50 5.36
CA ASN A 238 6.42 -11.35 4.98
C ASN A 238 5.64 -10.31 4.18
N ILE A 239 4.87 -10.74 3.16
CA ILE A 239 4.12 -9.84 2.29
C ILE A 239 3.10 -9.03 3.11
N THR A 240 2.23 -9.69 3.89
CA THR A 240 1.16 -8.97 4.62
C THR A 240 1.68 -8.14 5.78
N MET A 241 2.81 -8.51 6.40
CA MET A 241 3.48 -7.65 7.39
C MET A 241 4.17 -6.43 6.75
N VAL A 242 4.80 -6.57 5.58
CA VAL A 242 5.37 -5.40 4.86
C VAL A 242 4.27 -4.43 4.44
N ASP A 243 3.13 -4.91 3.95
CA ASP A 243 2.00 -4.06 3.57
C ASP A 243 1.43 -3.30 4.77
N GLY A 244 1.17 -4.00 5.88
CA GLY A 244 0.68 -3.41 7.13
C GLY A 244 1.65 -2.37 7.74
N LEU A 245 2.95 -2.66 7.77
CA LEU A 245 3.97 -1.71 8.25
C LEU A 245 4.10 -0.49 7.33
N ALA A 246 4.06 -0.68 6.01
CA ALA A 246 4.11 0.41 5.06
C ALA A 246 2.85 1.29 5.14
N ALA A 247 1.65 0.69 5.23
CA ALA A 247 0.39 1.41 5.47
C ALA A 247 0.45 2.25 6.77
N ALA A 248 1.06 1.70 7.83
CA ALA A 248 1.31 2.40 9.10
C ALA A 248 2.37 3.52 9.00
N GLY A 249 3.03 3.69 7.85
CA GLY A 249 4.01 4.75 7.59
C GLY A 249 5.46 4.41 7.93
N VAL A 250 5.80 3.13 8.05
CA VAL A 250 7.17 2.64 8.37
C VAL A 250 8.05 2.62 7.11
N ASP A 251 9.33 2.98 7.27
CA ASP A 251 10.32 3.04 6.17
C ASP A 251 10.90 1.65 5.84
N VAL A 252 10.06 0.79 5.27
CA VAL A 252 10.33 -0.61 4.89
C VAL A 252 11.42 -0.77 3.81
N TYR A 253 11.95 0.32 3.23
CA TYR A 253 13.14 0.33 2.36
C TYR A 253 14.47 0.24 3.13
N THR A 254 14.43 0.19 4.45
CA THR A 254 15.62 0.08 5.31
C THR A 254 15.37 -0.85 6.49
N SER A 255 16.43 -1.19 7.23
CA SER A 255 16.26 -2.00 8.43
C SER A 255 15.53 -1.25 9.55
N LEU A 256 14.67 -2.00 10.23
CA LEU A 256 13.77 -1.50 11.27
C LEU A 256 14.49 -1.34 12.62
N ASN A 257 13.95 -0.50 13.51
CA ASN A 257 14.51 -0.20 14.84
C ASN A 257 16.04 0.04 14.88
N ASN A 258 16.61 0.64 13.84
CA ASN A 258 18.05 0.90 13.70
C ASN A 258 18.97 -0.34 13.74
N LYS A 259 18.43 -1.56 13.54
CA LYS A 259 19.22 -2.81 13.45
C LYS A 259 20.05 -2.81 12.16
N ALA A 260 21.22 -2.14 12.18
CA ALA A 260 21.96 -1.74 10.99
C ALA A 260 22.41 -2.90 10.07
N ASP A 261 22.71 -4.06 10.67
CA ASP A 261 23.17 -5.26 9.96
C ASP A 261 22.03 -6.09 9.35
N TYR A 262 20.77 -5.76 9.67
CA TYR A 262 19.61 -6.47 9.15
C TYR A 262 19.28 -6.01 7.71
N LYS A 263 18.65 -6.86 6.90
CA LYS A 263 18.12 -6.44 5.58
C LYS A 263 16.83 -5.62 5.72
N ALA A 264 16.55 -4.78 4.73
CA ALA A 264 15.28 -4.07 4.64
C ALA A 264 14.12 -5.05 4.37
N PRO A 265 12.91 -4.83 4.94
CA PRO A 265 11.77 -5.70 4.67
C PRO A 265 11.41 -5.86 3.18
N VAL A 266 11.43 -4.79 2.38
CA VAL A 266 11.20 -4.94 0.91
C VAL A 266 12.34 -5.67 0.21
N GLN A 267 13.57 -5.64 0.74
CA GLN A 267 14.67 -6.44 0.21
C GLN A 267 14.43 -7.93 0.49
N ARG A 268 13.79 -8.30 1.61
CA ARG A 268 13.41 -9.70 1.85
C ARG A 268 12.41 -10.20 0.82
N LEU A 269 11.43 -9.36 0.44
CA LEU A 269 10.48 -9.69 -0.63
C LEU A 269 11.19 -9.89 -1.99
N LEU A 270 12.10 -8.99 -2.36
CA LEU A 270 12.90 -9.12 -3.59
C LEU A 270 13.83 -10.35 -3.57
N ASP A 271 14.30 -10.77 -2.39
CA ASP A 271 15.11 -11.97 -2.22
C ASP A 271 14.27 -13.28 -2.28
N GLN A 272 12.93 -13.20 -2.32
CA GLN A 272 12.01 -14.36 -2.41
C GLN A 272 11.59 -14.61 -3.86
N LYS A 273 12.33 -15.50 -4.53
CA LYS A 273 12.31 -15.71 -5.99
C LYS A 273 11.03 -16.30 -6.58
N ASP A 274 10.11 -16.79 -5.76
CA ASP A 274 8.97 -17.60 -6.21
C ASP A 274 7.75 -16.74 -6.63
N VAL A 275 7.93 -15.41 -6.78
CA VAL A 275 6.91 -14.47 -7.30
C VAL A 275 6.75 -14.56 -8.82
N ASP A 276 7.80 -14.93 -9.56
CA ASP A 276 7.91 -14.73 -11.02
C ASP A 276 7.21 -15.80 -11.91
N ALA A 277 6.52 -16.80 -11.35
CA ALA A 277 6.21 -18.05 -12.07
C ALA A 277 4.78 -18.20 -12.65
N ASP A 278 3.75 -17.58 -12.09
CA ASP A 278 2.36 -17.69 -12.56
C ASP A 278 1.59 -16.37 -12.38
N SER A 279 1.03 -15.84 -13.47
CA SER A 279 0.21 -14.61 -13.49
C SER A 279 -1.04 -14.71 -12.61
N ASN A 280 -1.49 -15.93 -12.29
CA ASN A 280 -2.74 -16.19 -11.56
C ASN A 280 -2.53 -16.48 -10.07
N SER A 281 -1.29 -16.43 -9.58
CA SER A 281 -0.99 -16.67 -8.17
C SER A 281 -1.47 -15.51 -7.28
N MET A 282 -2.19 -15.85 -6.20
CA MET A 282 -2.56 -14.89 -5.15
C MET A 282 -1.32 -14.21 -4.53
N LEU A 283 -0.19 -14.92 -4.42
CA LEU A 283 1.07 -14.36 -3.92
C LEU A 283 1.64 -13.30 -4.87
N LEU A 284 1.44 -13.42 -6.18
CA LEU A 284 1.85 -12.39 -7.15
C LEU A 284 1.01 -11.12 -6.96
N GLN A 285 -0.31 -11.25 -6.85
CA GLN A 285 -1.20 -10.09 -6.60
C GLN A 285 -0.82 -9.37 -5.30
N GLN A 286 -0.68 -10.12 -4.21
CA GLN A 286 -0.36 -9.58 -2.89
C GLN A 286 1.05 -8.97 -2.86
N ALA A 287 2.07 -9.62 -3.43
CA ALA A 287 3.41 -9.04 -3.54
C ALA A 287 3.41 -7.76 -4.39
N THR A 288 2.67 -7.73 -5.50
CA THR A 288 2.60 -6.55 -6.38
C THR A 288 2.02 -5.35 -5.65
N TYR A 289 0.83 -5.47 -5.04
CA TYR A 289 0.24 -4.34 -4.33
C TYR A 289 1.03 -3.94 -3.06
N THR A 290 1.68 -4.89 -2.40
CA THR A 290 2.56 -4.62 -1.23
C THR A 290 3.77 -3.77 -1.62
N LEU A 291 4.36 -4.04 -2.79
CA LEU A 291 5.45 -3.23 -3.32
C LEU A 291 4.96 -1.84 -3.77
N GLU A 292 3.76 -1.73 -4.35
CA GLU A 292 3.12 -0.44 -4.63
C GLU A 292 2.82 0.36 -3.34
N GLN A 293 2.36 -0.29 -2.26
CA GLN A 293 2.19 0.32 -0.94
C GLN A 293 3.52 0.82 -0.36
N ALA A 294 4.57 0.01 -0.44
CA ALA A 294 5.90 0.42 0.01
C ALA A 294 6.37 1.67 -0.75
N LYS A 295 6.26 1.67 -2.09
CA LYS A 295 6.59 2.81 -2.96
C LYS A 295 5.76 4.06 -2.64
N PHE A 296 4.44 3.91 -2.52
CA PHE A 296 3.52 4.97 -2.10
C PHE A 296 3.97 5.62 -0.78
N THR A 297 4.30 4.80 0.21
CA THR A 297 4.76 5.23 1.54
C THR A 297 6.09 5.98 1.46
N LYS A 298 7.06 5.43 0.70
CA LYS A 298 8.39 6.02 0.44
C LYS A 298 8.30 7.41 -0.19
N ASP A 299 7.36 7.62 -1.11
CA ASP A 299 7.11 8.91 -1.76
C ASP A 299 6.26 9.90 -0.91
N GLY A 300 5.81 9.47 0.27
CA GLY A 300 5.13 10.31 1.26
C GLY A 300 3.60 10.21 1.23
N GLY A 301 3.07 9.11 0.73
CA GLY A 301 1.73 8.62 1.04
C GLY A 301 1.55 8.26 2.51
N GLN A 302 0.30 8.02 2.92
CA GLN A 302 -0.08 7.67 4.30
C GLN A 302 -1.32 6.77 4.25
N GLY A 303 -1.41 5.75 5.10
CA GLY A 303 -2.49 4.77 5.04
C GLY A 303 -2.30 3.74 3.91
N TRP A 304 -3.28 2.88 3.73
CA TRP A 304 -3.26 1.81 2.71
C TRP A 304 -3.72 2.31 1.33
N ILE A 305 -3.05 1.89 0.24
CA ILE A 305 -3.15 2.45 -1.12
C ILE A 305 -4.57 2.47 -1.70
N PHE A 306 -5.43 1.53 -1.33
CA PHE A 306 -6.82 1.45 -1.83
C PHE A 306 -7.81 2.34 -1.05
N ASN A 307 -7.34 3.21 -0.15
CA ASN A 307 -8.11 4.36 0.34
C ASN A 307 -8.21 5.45 -0.76
N PHE A 308 -8.88 5.13 -1.87
CA PHE A 308 -8.87 5.91 -3.11
C PHE A 308 -9.36 7.36 -2.96
N GLU A 309 -10.16 7.65 -1.94
CA GLU A 309 -10.72 9.00 -1.68
C GLU A 309 -9.73 9.92 -0.94
N GLN A 310 -8.86 9.34 -0.11
CA GLN A 310 -7.87 10.08 0.69
C GLN A 310 -6.46 10.03 0.07
N ASN A 311 -6.21 9.09 -0.85
CA ASN A 311 -4.89 8.81 -1.40
C ASN A 311 -4.60 9.48 -2.75
N PRO A 312 -3.40 10.08 -2.93
CA PRO A 312 -2.95 10.59 -4.22
C PRO A 312 -2.63 9.51 -5.28
N THR A 313 -2.63 8.21 -4.94
CA THR A 313 -2.43 7.08 -5.87
C THR A 313 -3.60 6.79 -6.79
N PHE A 314 -4.75 7.45 -6.62
CA PHE A 314 -5.81 7.40 -7.63
C PHE A 314 -5.43 8.16 -8.93
N ARG A 315 -4.42 9.05 -8.89
CA ARG A 315 -4.02 9.88 -10.03
C ARG A 315 -3.42 9.10 -11.22
N PRO A 316 -2.48 8.14 -11.08
CA PRO A 316 -2.00 7.33 -12.19
C PRO A 316 -3.07 6.85 -13.16
N ARG A 317 -4.19 6.30 -12.67
CA ARG A 317 -5.36 5.93 -13.49
C ARG A 317 -5.93 7.07 -14.32
N GLU A 318 -6.00 8.27 -13.77
CA GLU A 318 -6.57 9.43 -14.47
C GLU A 318 -5.56 10.10 -15.41
N LEU A 319 -4.26 10.00 -15.11
CA LEU A 319 -3.18 10.30 -16.06
C LEU A 319 -3.18 9.29 -17.23
N ALA A 320 -3.47 8.01 -16.97
CA ALA A 320 -3.53 6.95 -17.97
C ALA A 320 -4.63 7.19 -19.01
N LYS A 321 -5.87 7.44 -18.58
CA LYS A 321 -6.99 7.77 -19.49
C LYS A 321 -6.72 9.03 -20.30
N LEU A 322 -6.09 10.04 -19.68
CA LEU A 322 -5.69 11.27 -20.36
C LEU A 322 -4.59 11.01 -21.43
N ASN A 323 -3.60 10.16 -21.12
CA ASN A 323 -2.59 9.70 -22.08
C ASN A 323 -3.22 8.85 -23.20
N GLN A 324 -4.22 8.01 -22.90
CA GLN A 324 -4.95 7.19 -23.86
C GLN A 324 -5.74 8.07 -24.84
N ALA A 325 -6.49 9.06 -24.34
CA ALA A 325 -7.18 10.06 -25.17
C ALA A 325 -6.20 10.86 -26.05
N ALA A 326 -5.07 11.33 -25.48
CA ALA A 326 -4.03 12.01 -26.23
C ALA A 326 -3.41 11.13 -27.33
N THR A 327 -3.31 9.81 -27.08
CA THR A 327 -2.80 8.85 -28.07
C THR A 327 -3.81 8.60 -29.18
N ALA A 328 -5.10 8.41 -28.83
CA ALA A 328 -6.18 8.25 -29.81
C ALA A 328 -6.29 9.47 -30.74
N GLN A 329 -6.31 10.69 -30.18
CA GLN A 329 -6.40 11.91 -31.00
C GLN A 329 -5.19 12.09 -31.93
N LYS A 330 -3.98 11.71 -31.49
CA LYS A 330 -2.79 11.71 -32.37
C LYS A 330 -2.93 10.73 -33.54
N GLN A 331 -3.56 9.57 -33.33
CA GLN A 331 -3.83 8.64 -34.44
C GLN A 331 -4.88 9.20 -35.42
N VAL A 332 -5.93 9.87 -34.92
CA VAL A 332 -6.91 10.58 -35.76
C VAL A 332 -6.22 11.67 -36.60
N ILE A 333 -5.39 12.51 -35.98
CA ILE A 333 -4.64 13.57 -36.68
C ILE A 333 -3.65 12.99 -37.71
N ASN A 334 -2.96 11.89 -37.39
CA ASN A 334 -2.06 11.24 -38.34
C ASN A 334 -2.81 10.64 -39.54
N GLY A 335 -3.94 9.98 -39.28
CA GLY A 335 -4.75 9.26 -40.28
C GLY A 335 -5.65 10.13 -41.17
N ASP A 336 -5.85 11.40 -40.82
CA ASP A 336 -6.51 12.38 -41.69
C ASP A 336 -5.87 12.45 -43.09
N THR A 337 -6.66 12.63 -44.15
CA THR A 337 -6.17 12.59 -45.54
C THR A 337 -6.06 13.96 -46.21
N VAL A 338 -6.42 15.04 -45.52
CA VAL A 338 -6.56 16.40 -46.08
C VAL A 338 -5.49 17.34 -45.55
N GLY A 339 -5.19 17.29 -44.26
CA GLY A 339 -4.24 18.18 -43.58
C GLY A 339 -2.79 17.98 -44.01
N SER A 340 -2.06 19.08 -44.19
CA SER A 340 -0.62 19.00 -44.48
C SER A 340 0.17 18.42 -43.30
N ALA A 341 1.37 17.91 -43.56
CA ALA A 341 2.27 17.43 -42.52
C ALA A 341 2.57 18.50 -41.44
N THR A 342 2.59 19.77 -41.82
CA THR A 342 2.79 20.92 -40.92
C THR A 342 1.58 21.15 -40.01
N ASP A 343 0.37 21.06 -40.55
CA ASP A 343 -0.86 21.28 -39.79
C ASP A 343 -1.11 20.13 -38.81
N LYS A 344 -0.84 18.88 -39.25
CA LYS A 344 -0.82 17.69 -38.40
C LYS A 344 0.19 17.81 -37.26
N ALA A 345 1.43 18.20 -37.55
CA ALA A 345 2.46 18.42 -36.53
C ALA A 345 2.06 19.53 -35.53
N THR A 346 1.38 20.58 -36.01
CA THR A 346 0.86 21.67 -35.18
C THR A 346 -0.26 21.18 -34.25
N ALA A 347 -1.23 20.42 -34.77
CA ALA A 347 -2.29 19.82 -33.98
C ALA A 347 -1.75 18.80 -32.94
N ILE A 348 -0.77 17.96 -33.30
CA ILE A 348 -0.09 17.05 -32.36
C ILE A 348 0.63 17.83 -31.25
N SER A 349 1.24 18.97 -31.57
CA SER A 349 1.87 19.87 -30.59
C SER A 349 0.83 20.47 -29.63
N GLN A 350 -0.36 20.85 -30.12
CA GLN A 350 -1.46 21.31 -29.25
C GLN A 350 -1.96 20.19 -28.32
N VAL A 351 -2.14 18.95 -28.82
CA VAL A 351 -2.49 17.80 -27.97
C VAL A 351 -1.44 17.58 -26.88
N ASN A 352 -0.14 17.67 -27.19
CA ASN A 352 0.94 17.55 -26.20
C ASN A 352 0.88 18.66 -25.13
N GLN A 353 0.63 19.91 -25.50
CA GLN A 353 0.54 21.04 -24.56
C GLN A 353 -0.69 20.92 -23.63
N ILE A 354 -1.84 20.49 -24.16
CA ILE A 354 -3.04 20.25 -23.35
C ILE A 354 -2.82 19.07 -22.39
N LEU A 355 -2.14 18.02 -22.86
CA LEU A 355 -1.75 16.86 -22.06
C LEU A 355 -0.84 17.28 -20.89
N GLU A 356 0.28 17.99 -21.14
CA GLU A 356 1.18 18.47 -20.07
C GLU A 356 0.47 19.38 -19.05
N SER A 357 -0.41 20.26 -19.53
CA SER A 357 -1.21 21.17 -18.69
C SER A 357 -2.19 20.40 -17.78
N SER A 358 -2.90 19.42 -18.35
CA SER A 358 -3.88 18.60 -17.61
C SER A 358 -3.22 17.60 -16.66
N ILE A 359 -2.07 17.01 -17.06
CA ILE A 359 -1.20 16.23 -16.15
C ILE A 359 -0.77 17.09 -14.96
N THR A 360 -0.43 18.37 -15.19
CA THR A 360 -0.01 19.30 -14.12
C THR A 360 -1.14 19.64 -13.15
N LYS A 361 -2.39 19.69 -13.63
CA LYS A 361 -3.61 19.86 -12.82
C LYS A 361 -3.91 18.63 -11.96
N ILE A 362 -4.05 17.46 -12.59
CA ILE A 362 -4.33 16.17 -11.92
C ILE A 362 -3.29 15.86 -10.81
N ASN A 363 -2.02 16.24 -11.02
CA ASN A 363 -0.96 16.10 -10.01
C ASN A 363 -0.96 17.15 -8.87
N ALA A 364 -1.78 18.19 -8.98
CA ALA A 364 -1.98 19.21 -7.96
C ALA A 364 -3.28 19.00 -7.15
N ASP A 365 -4.28 18.36 -7.74
CA ASP A 365 -5.59 18.06 -7.17
C ASP A 365 -5.51 17.23 -5.88
N THR A 366 -6.42 17.47 -4.94
CA THR A 366 -6.34 16.98 -3.56
C THR A 366 -7.41 15.95 -3.15
N SER A 367 -8.42 15.72 -3.99
CA SER A 367 -9.34 14.58 -3.88
C SER A 367 -9.52 13.86 -5.22
N ALA A 368 -10.19 12.70 -5.20
CA ALA A 368 -10.50 11.95 -6.42
C ALA A 368 -11.43 12.74 -7.36
N GLU A 369 -12.41 13.48 -6.81
CA GLU A 369 -13.40 14.25 -7.58
C GLU A 369 -12.75 15.41 -8.34
N GLU A 370 -11.78 16.11 -7.73
CA GLU A 370 -10.99 17.14 -8.39
C GLU A 370 -10.23 16.57 -9.59
N ALA A 371 -9.52 15.45 -9.40
CA ALA A 371 -8.78 14.77 -10.47
C ALA A 371 -9.68 14.21 -11.58
N ILE A 372 -10.85 13.66 -11.24
CA ILE A 372 -11.89 13.17 -12.18
C ILE A 372 -12.40 14.33 -13.05
N ALA A 373 -12.65 15.50 -12.45
CA ALA A 373 -13.14 16.68 -13.14
C ALA A 373 -12.08 17.26 -14.09
N ASP A 374 -10.85 17.50 -13.62
CA ASP A 374 -9.82 18.12 -14.46
C ASP A 374 -9.26 17.16 -15.53
N ARG A 375 -9.34 15.83 -15.31
CA ARG A 375 -9.19 14.83 -16.38
C ARG A 375 -10.30 14.93 -17.42
N ALA A 376 -11.57 15.05 -17.02
CA ALA A 376 -12.68 15.17 -17.97
C ALA A 376 -12.54 16.44 -18.83
N VAL A 377 -12.14 17.57 -18.23
CA VAL A 377 -11.79 18.81 -18.94
C VAL A 377 -10.60 18.60 -19.90
N GLY A 378 -9.55 17.90 -19.46
CA GLY A 378 -8.39 17.59 -20.28
C GLY A 378 -8.72 16.73 -21.51
N ILE A 379 -9.51 15.67 -21.34
CA ILE A 379 -9.97 14.80 -22.44
C ILE A 379 -10.87 15.59 -23.42
N ALA A 380 -11.80 16.39 -22.90
CA ALA A 380 -12.64 17.25 -23.75
C ALA A 380 -11.82 18.28 -24.54
N ALA A 381 -10.77 18.84 -23.94
CA ALA A 381 -9.86 19.76 -24.64
C ALA A 381 -9.02 19.04 -25.72
N ILE A 382 -8.51 17.83 -25.43
CA ILE A 382 -7.77 17.00 -26.39
C ILE A 382 -8.63 16.64 -27.60
N ASN A 383 -9.84 16.12 -27.37
CA ASN A 383 -10.73 15.65 -28.45
C ASN A 383 -11.24 16.81 -29.34
N ASN A 384 -11.20 18.05 -28.85
CA ASN A 384 -11.52 19.24 -29.62
C ASN A 384 -10.35 19.79 -30.46
N VAL A 385 -9.13 19.24 -30.34
CA VAL A 385 -8.01 19.64 -31.21
C VAL A 385 -8.27 19.14 -32.63
N LYS A 386 -8.45 20.07 -33.56
CA LYS A 386 -8.62 19.81 -34.99
C LYS A 386 -7.38 20.24 -35.76
N ILE A 387 -7.17 19.62 -36.92
CA ILE A 387 -6.30 20.18 -37.96
C ILE A 387 -6.94 21.47 -38.45
N VAL A 388 -6.14 22.52 -38.61
CA VAL A 388 -6.52 23.78 -39.26
C VAL A 388 -5.72 23.82 -40.55
N ASP A 389 -6.38 23.72 -41.71
CA ASP A 389 -5.72 23.79 -43.00
C ASP A 389 -5.21 25.21 -43.25
N SER A 390 -3.89 25.38 -43.35
CA SER A 390 -3.26 26.68 -43.61
C SER A 390 -3.32 27.11 -45.09
N ASN A 391 -3.77 26.24 -46.00
CA ASN A 391 -3.95 26.53 -47.43
C ASN A 391 -5.42 26.80 -47.81
N ALA A 392 -6.37 26.66 -46.89
CA ALA A 392 -7.78 26.94 -47.13
C ALA A 392 -7.99 28.44 -47.42
N ASN A 393 -8.22 28.78 -48.70
CA ASN A 393 -8.42 30.17 -49.13
C ASN A 393 -9.66 30.79 -48.46
N SER A 394 -9.59 32.09 -48.17
CA SER A 394 -10.47 32.75 -47.20
C SER A 394 -11.89 33.04 -47.70
N THR A 395 -12.90 32.45 -47.06
CA THR A 395 -14.29 32.98 -47.06
C THR A 395 -15.00 32.82 -45.71
N SER A 396 -15.24 33.96 -45.06
CA SER A 396 -16.31 34.29 -44.10
C SER A 396 -16.48 33.52 -42.77
N THR A 397 -16.34 34.26 -41.66
CA THR A 397 -17.16 34.23 -40.40
C THR A 397 -17.39 32.88 -39.68
N THR A 398 -17.10 32.70 -38.38
CA THR A 398 -17.15 33.68 -37.28
C THR A 398 -16.18 33.28 -36.14
N PRO A 399 -15.47 34.21 -35.47
CA PRO A 399 -14.61 33.87 -34.34
C PRO A 399 -15.41 33.63 -33.05
N THR A 400 -15.49 32.37 -32.59
CA THR A 400 -16.05 32.05 -31.27
C THR A 400 -15.07 32.43 -30.16
N THR A 401 -15.28 33.60 -29.56
CA THR A 401 -14.44 34.12 -28.46
C THR A 401 -14.59 33.28 -27.19
N ILE A 402 -13.71 32.29 -26.99
CA ILE A 402 -13.52 31.67 -25.67
C ILE A 402 -12.59 32.58 -24.84
N ASN A 403 -13.22 33.45 -24.07
CA ASN A 403 -12.54 34.35 -23.14
C ASN A 403 -12.03 33.54 -21.92
N ASN A 404 -10.72 33.39 -21.77
CA ASN A 404 -10.11 32.91 -20.52
C ASN A 404 -8.77 33.61 -20.27
N ASN A 405 -8.70 34.39 -19.19
CA ASN A 405 -7.52 35.17 -18.84
C ASN A 405 -6.37 34.27 -18.37
N TYR A 406 -5.17 34.39 -18.99
CA TYR A 406 -4.01 35.08 -18.39
C TYR A 406 -2.67 34.77 -19.09
N THR A 407 -1.96 35.84 -19.49
CA THR A 407 -0.51 35.90 -19.81
C THR A 407 0.06 35.03 -20.94
N THR A 408 0.22 35.64 -22.11
CA THR A 408 1.18 35.28 -23.16
C THR A 408 2.64 35.42 -22.73
N ILE A 409 3.51 34.54 -23.23
CA ILE A 409 4.95 34.79 -23.48
C ILE A 409 5.29 34.15 -24.85
N ILE A 410 6.09 34.85 -25.67
CA ILE A 410 6.30 34.53 -27.10
C ILE A 410 7.79 34.27 -27.40
N SER A 411 8.08 33.19 -28.16
CA SER A 411 9.34 32.87 -28.84
C SER A 411 10.61 32.70 -27.96
N SER A 412 11.73 32.13 -28.44
CA SER A 412 12.07 31.58 -29.75
C SER A 412 12.96 30.33 -29.62
N GLY A 413 13.06 29.53 -30.70
CA GLY A 413 13.94 28.36 -30.78
C GLY A 413 15.23 28.62 -31.60
N ALA A 414 16.25 27.79 -31.38
CA ALA A 414 17.44 27.69 -32.23
C ALA A 414 18.10 26.30 -32.10
N ASN A 415 18.56 25.73 -33.22
CA ASN A 415 19.28 24.44 -33.25
C ASN A 415 20.71 24.56 -32.72
N SER A 416 21.26 23.45 -32.21
CA SER A 416 22.49 22.82 -32.74
C SER A 416 22.85 21.52 -31.99
N SER A 417 23.50 20.60 -32.69
CA SER A 417 24.18 19.40 -32.18
C SER A 417 25.62 19.77 -31.68
N SER A 418 26.51 18.90 -31.18
CA SER A 418 26.62 17.43 -31.20
C SER A 418 27.48 16.86 -30.02
N SER A 419 27.70 15.53 -30.03
CA SER A 419 28.81 14.69 -29.47
C SER A 419 30.05 15.33 -28.80
N ALA A 420 30.81 14.66 -27.88
CA ALA A 420 30.61 13.41 -27.12
C ALA A 420 31.74 13.18 -26.06
N SER A 421 31.51 12.23 -25.13
CA SER A 421 32.47 11.33 -24.43
C SER A 421 33.90 11.78 -24.01
N SER A 422 34.18 11.69 -22.70
CA SER A 422 35.39 11.05 -22.11
C SER A 422 35.16 10.82 -20.60
N ALA A 423 35.97 9.98 -19.93
CA ALA A 423 35.58 9.33 -18.66
C ALA A 423 36.69 9.21 -17.60
N SER A 424 36.26 8.84 -16.38
CA SER A 424 37.02 8.31 -15.24
C SER A 424 37.89 9.27 -14.40
N SER A 425 37.51 9.44 -13.12
CA SER A 425 38.31 8.98 -11.97
C SER A 425 37.48 9.07 -10.67
N GLN A 426 37.63 8.10 -9.76
CA GLN A 426 36.86 8.01 -8.51
C GLN A 426 37.64 8.55 -7.30
N VAL A 427 36.92 9.12 -6.32
CA VAL A 427 37.36 9.25 -4.92
C VAL A 427 36.14 8.98 -4.01
N ALA A 428 36.31 8.12 -3.00
CA ALA A 428 35.20 7.64 -2.17
C ALA A 428 34.82 8.61 -1.03
N PRO A 429 33.51 8.81 -0.73
CA PRO A 429 33.05 9.62 0.39
C PRO A 429 32.65 8.79 1.63
N THR A 430 32.96 9.30 2.82
CA THR A 430 32.47 8.82 4.13
C THR A 430 30.94 8.88 4.29
N PRO A 431 30.33 8.01 5.13
CA PRO A 431 28.87 7.87 5.21
C PRO A 431 28.14 9.13 5.67
N GLN A 432 26.99 9.41 5.07
CA GLN A 432 26.09 10.51 5.44
C GLN A 432 24.67 10.03 5.77
N LYS A 433 24.00 10.77 6.67
CA LYS A 433 22.68 10.44 7.22
C LYS A 433 21.57 10.56 6.18
N LYS A 434 20.53 9.71 6.32
CA LYS A 434 19.27 9.77 5.55
C LYS A 434 18.75 11.22 5.40
N HIS A 435 18.38 11.59 4.19
CA HIS A 435 17.75 12.87 3.88
C HIS A 435 16.41 12.66 3.16
N GLN A 436 15.29 13.01 3.81
CA GLN A 436 13.98 13.08 3.17
C GLN A 436 14.03 13.93 1.88
N SER A 437 13.32 13.48 0.84
CA SER A 437 13.15 14.24 -0.41
C SER A 437 12.69 15.68 -0.14
N ILE A 438 13.30 16.64 -0.84
CA ILE A 438 12.96 18.07 -0.73
C ILE A 438 12.39 18.70 -2.00
N LYS A 439 12.10 17.89 -3.03
CA LYS A 439 11.41 18.31 -4.26
C LYS A 439 10.11 19.05 -3.91
N GLY A 440 9.78 20.11 -4.64
CA GLY A 440 8.60 20.96 -4.39
C GLY A 440 8.62 21.80 -3.10
N SER A 441 9.60 21.64 -2.20
CA SER A 441 9.65 22.36 -0.92
C SER A 441 10.17 23.79 -1.07
N VAL A 442 9.70 24.70 -0.21
CA VAL A 442 10.30 26.03 -0.06
C VAL A 442 11.40 26.00 1.01
N VAL A 443 12.60 26.48 0.65
CA VAL A 443 13.77 26.60 1.54
C VAL A 443 14.22 28.06 1.65
N TYR A 444 14.99 28.38 2.70
CA TYR A 444 15.78 29.62 2.76
C TYR A 444 17.29 29.34 2.82
N GLY A 445 18.09 30.27 2.33
CA GLY A 445 19.56 30.19 2.40
C GLY A 445 20.09 30.44 3.82
N LEU A 446 20.94 29.54 4.33
CA LEU A 446 21.65 29.63 5.61
C LEU A 446 22.99 30.35 5.48
N THR A 447 23.72 30.08 4.39
CA THR A 447 25.06 30.60 4.07
C THR A 447 25.02 31.43 2.78
N LYS A 448 26.18 31.72 2.17
CA LYS A 448 26.28 32.42 0.88
C LYS A 448 25.83 31.47 -0.23
N VAL A 449 24.74 31.78 -0.93
CA VAL A 449 24.20 30.95 -2.02
C VAL A 449 24.63 31.54 -3.37
N LYS A 450 25.42 30.78 -4.13
CA LYS A 450 25.67 31.04 -5.56
C LYS A 450 24.64 30.27 -6.40
N LEU A 451 24.04 30.92 -7.40
CA LEU A 451 23.04 30.35 -8.30
C LEU A 451 23.57 30.39 -9.74
N TYR A 452 23.61 29.24 -10.41
CA TYR A 452 24.24 29.06 -11.72
C TYR A 452 23.24 28.68 -12.83
N LYS A 453 23.58 28.95 -14.10
CA LYS A 453 22.74 28.66 -15.29
C LYS A 453 22.65 27.17 -15.59
N THR A 454 23.74 26.43 -15.40
CA THR A 454 23.85 24.99 -15.64
C THR A 454 24.31 24.28 -14.37
N THR A 455 24.48 22.96 -14.43
CA THR A 455 25.09 22.15 -13.36
C THR A 455 26.60 22.43 -13.18
N HIS A 456 27.24 23.11 -14.14
CA HIS A 456 28.68 23.36 -14.17
C HIS A 456 29.00 24.71 -13.49
N PHE A 457 29.57 24.69 -12.29
CA PHE A 457 29.64 25.86 -11.38
C PHE A 457 30.81 26.83 -11.65
N THR A 458 30.95 27.27 -12.91
CA THR A 458 31.96 28.22 -13.38
C THR A 458 31.59 29.69 -13.08
N LYS A 459 32.57 30.60 -13.21
CA LYS A 459 32.33 32.06 -13.14
C LYS A 459 31.39 32.55 -14.26
N SER A 460 31.51 31.99 -15.48
CA SER A 460 30.65 32.31 -16.62
C SER A 460 29.19 31.86 -16.45
N ASN A 461 28.94 30.76 -15.74
CA ASN A 461 27.59 30.28 -15.46
C ASN A 461 26.90 30.97 -14.27
N LEU A 462 27.55 31.90 -13.55
CA LEU A 462 27.02 32.49 -12.31
C LEU A 462 25.91 33.55 -12.57
N ILE A 463 24.64 33.18 -12.35
CA ILE A 463 23.48 34.09 -12.48
C ILE A 463 23.44 35.12 -11.35
N ARG A 464 23.65 34.68 -10.10
CA ARG A 464 23.53 35.56 -8.92
C ARG A 464 24.25 34.96 -7.71
N THR A 465 24.91 35.82 -6.93
CA THR A 465 25.29 35.50 -5.54
C THR A 465 24.29 36.17 -4.59
N TYR A 466 23.75 35.39 -3.65
CA TYR A 466 22.98 35.87 -2.52
C TYR A 466 23.85 35.74 -1.26
N GLN A 467 24.14 36.86 -0.59
CA GLN A 467 24.97 36.86 0.60
C GLN A 467 24.24 36.22 1.80
N LYS A 468 25.00 35.81 2.83
CA LYS A 468 24.46 35.38 4.13
C LYS A 468 23.62 36.52 4.73
N GLN A 469 22.47 36.20 5.32
CA GLN A 469 21.51 37.19 5.83
C GLN A 469 20.95 36.78 7.21
N PRO A 470 20.57 37.76 8.08
CA PRO A 470 19.82 37.49 9.30
C PRO A 470 18.45 36.87 8.96
N ARG A 471 17.90 36.07 9.88
CA ARG A 471 16.79 35.12 9.62
C ARG A 471 15.59 35.75 8.88
N THR A 472 15.17 36.94 9.26
CA THR A 472 14.06 37.69 8.63
C THR A 472 14.35 38.15 7.19
N LYS A 473 15.61 38.39 6.81
CA LYS A 473 16.03 38.87 5.48
C LYS A 473 16.50 37.75 4.53
N ARG A 474 16.61 36.50 4.98
CA ARG A 474 17.14 35.38 4.15
C ARG A 474 16.41 35.19 2.81
N PRO A 475 17.13 34.95 1.70
CA PRO A 475 16.50 34.64 0.42
C PRO A 475 15.74 33.31 0.51
N MET A 476 14.58 33.22 -0.15
CA MET A 476 13.78 31.99 -0.23
C MET A 476 13.76 31.46 -1.66
N PHE A 477 13.73 30.13 -1.77
CA PHE A 477 13.73 29.42 -3.05
C PHE A 477 12.72 28.28 -3.01
N LEU A 478 12.00 28.07 -4.11
CA LEU A 478 11.31 26.81 -4.41
C LEU A 478 12.33 25.83 -4.99
N VAL A 479 12.38 24.61 -4.45
CA VAL A 479 13.16 23.51 -5.01
C VAL A 479 12.33 22.83 -6.09
N ILE A 480 12.79 22.93 -7.35
CA ILE A 480 12.16 22.30 -8.51
C ILE A 480 12.57 20.83 -8.59
N SER A 481 13.88 20.56 -8.45
CA SER A 481 14.45 19.22 -8.44
C SER A 481 15.75 19.17 -7.63
N GLN A 482 16.15 17.96 -7.26
CA GLN A 482 17.48 17.62 -6.77
C GLN A 482 18.16 16.72 -7.81
N THR A 483 19.45 16.88 -8.01
CA THR A 483 20.28 16.05 -8.91
C THR A 483 21.75 16.16 -8.46
N ILE A 484 22.70 15.67 -9.25
CA ILE A 484 24.13 15.67 -8.96
C ILE A 484 24.87 16.45 -10.06
N ASN A 485 25.96 17.15 -9.74
CA ASN A 485 26.82 17.80 -10.74
C ASN A 485 27.94 16.86 -11.24
N GLN A 486 28.72 17.30 -12.23
CA GLN A 486 29.86 16.53 -12.78
C GLN A 486 30.94 16.17 -11.73
N ASN A 487 30.97 16.86 -10.60
CA ASN A 487 31.93 16.65 -9.52
C ASN A 487 31.34 15.75 -8.41
N SER A 488 30.30 14.97 -8.72
CA SER A 488 29.53 14.11 -7.80
C SER A 488 28.90 14.83 -6.59
N GLN A 489 28.75 16.16 -6.64
CA GLN A 489 28.15 16.93 -5.55
C GLN A 489 26.64 17.07 -5.76
N PRO A 490 25.81 16.85 -4.72
CA PRO A 490 24.36 17.04 -4.83
C PRO A 490 24.03 18.53 -5.01
N ILE A 491 23.09 18.82 -5.90
CA ILE A 491 22.67 20.17 -6.27
C ILE A 491 21.14 20.28 -6.36
N TYR A 492 20.62 21.47 -6.06
CA TYR A 492 19.20 21.79 -6.23
C TYR A 492 19.00 22.68 -7.45
N LYS A 493 17.98 22.39 -8.27
CA LYS A 493 17.39 23.34 -9.22
C LYS A 493 16.42 24.21 -8.43
N LEU A 494 16.71 25.50 -8.31
CA LEU A 494 16.04 26.46 -7.44
C LEU A 494 15.42 27.60 -8.22
N LYS A 495 14.17 27.98 -7.91
CA LYS A 495 13.55 29.25 -8.32
C LYS A 495 13.48 30.21 -7.14
N ASN A 496 14.12 31.37 -7.23
CA ASN A 496 14.07 32.37 -6.18
C ASN A 496 12.67 33.01 -6.10
N LEU A 497 12.08 33.03 -4.90
CA LEU A 497 10.70 33.49 -4.69
C LEU A 497 10.54 35.02 -4.66
N GLY A 498 11.63 35.79 -4.62
CA GLY A 498 11.60 37.25 -4.68
C GLY A 498 11.91 37.80 -6.07
N SER A 499 12.92 37.24 -6.75
CA SER A 499 13.40 37.75 -8.05
C SER A 499 13.02 36.88 -9.25
N GLY A 500 12.22 35.83 -9.07
CA GLY A 500 11.77 34.90 -10.12
C GLY A 500 12.85 34.01 -10.76
N LYS A 501 14.12 34.41 -10.71
CA LYS A 501 15.26 33.73 -11.36
C LYS A 501 15.41 32.28 -10.92
N THR A 502 15.56 31.40 -11.91
CA THR A 502 15.83 29.96 -11.75
C THR A 502 17.31 29.66 -12.00
N GLY A 503 17.87 28.65 -11.33
CA GLY A 503 19.22 28.14 -11.58
C GLY A 503 19.60 27.01 -10.62
N TYR A 504 20.87 26.61 -10.60
CA TYR A 504 21.38 25.52 -9.77
C TYR A 504 22.27 26.01 -8.62
N ALA A 505 22.26 25.32 -7.48
CA ALA A 505 23.12 25.61 -6.32
C ALA A 505 23.45 24.33 -5.54
N LEU A 506 24.53 24.33 -4.74
CA LEU A 506 24.90 23.21 -3.86
C LEU A 506 23.77 22.85 -2.89
N ALA A 507 23.46 21.56 -2.80
CA ALA A 507 22.45 21.03 -1.89
C ALA A 507 22.92 20.97 -0.42
N GLY A 508 22.03 20.58 0.48
CA GLY A 508 22.38 20.18 1.84
C GLY A 508 22.11 21.21 2.95
N ALA A 509 22.15 20.71 4.18
CA ALA A 509 21.76 21.44 5.40
C ALA A 509 22.72 22.58 5.79
N THR A 510 23.92 22.64 5.20
CA THR A 510 24.86 23.77 5.33
C THR A 510 24.43 24.99 4.52
N HIS A 511 23.70 24.78 3.43
CA HIS A 511 23.28 25.83 2.50
C HIS A 511 21.81 26.20 2.67
N PHE A 512 20.94 25.23 3.00
CA PHE A 512 19.49 25.42 3.00
C PHE A 512 18.77 24.81 4.22
N SER A 513 17.64 25.41 4.58
CA SER A 513 16.68 24.83 5.53
C SER A 513 15.25 25.07 5.06
N ARG A 514 14.35 24.10 5.26
CA ARG A 514 12.90 24.22 4.94
C ARG A 514 12.34 25.49 5.60
N ALA A 515 11.75 26.38 4.81
CA ALA A 515 11.36 27.72 5.23
C ALA A 515 10.10 27.77 6.10
N TYR A 516 9.40 26.63 6.25
CA TYR A 516 8.18 26.49 7.04
C TYR A 516 8.38 25.46 8.17
N TYR A 517 7.55 25.53 9.21
CA TYR A 517 7.52 24.52 10.28
C TYR A 517 6.72 23.28 9.85
N SER A 518 7.16 22.10 10.27
CA SER A 518 6.51 20.80 10.02
C SER A 518 6.29 20.01 11.32
N ALA A 519 7.26 19.99 12.23
CA ALA A 519 7.12 19.42 13.58
C ALA A 519 6.03 20.14 14.40
N LYS A 520 5.49 19.46 15.43
CA LYS A 520 4.40 19.94 16.31
C LYS A 520 4.81 21.15 17.18
N VAL A 521 4.86 22.33 16.56
CA VAL A 521 5.05 23.62 17.24
C VAL A 521 3.83 23.91 18.10
N ILE A 522 4.04 24.27 19.37
CA ILE A 522 2.97 24.60 20.33
C ILE A 522 3.00 26.07 20.78
N GLN A 523 4.11 26.80 20.54
CA GLN A 523 4.16 28.25 20.72
C GLN A 523 5.15 28.90 19.75
N VAL A 524 4.79 30.05 19.19
CA VAL A 524 5.70 30.90 18.40
C VAL A 524 5.78 32.33 18.91
N LYS A 525 6.95 32.95 18.77
CA LYS A 525 7.17 34.40 18.83
C LYS A 525 7.12 35.01 17.43
N VAL A 526 6.44 36.14 17.27
CA VAL A 526 6.44 36.89 16.01
C VAL A 526 7.77 37.63 15.85
N ILE A 527 8.50 37.35 14.77
CA ILE A 527 9.82 37.95 14.49
C ILE A 527 9.84 38.86 13.26
N ASN A 528 8.78 38.89 12.45
CA ASN A 528 8.69 39.82 11.33
C ASN A 528 8.70 41.28 11.85
N PRO A 529 9.56 42.18 11.33
CA PRO A 529 9.62 43.56 11.82
C PRO A 529 8.29 44.33 11.70
N LYS A 530 7.49 44.04 10.67
CA LYS A 530 6.16 44.65 10.43
C LYS A 530 4.99 43.88 11.10
N GLY A 531 5.26 43.02 12.09
CA GLY A 531 4.24 42.12 12.66
C GLY A 531 3.71 41.09 11.65
N ILE A 532 2.62 40.41 11.98
CA ILE A 532 1.89 39.49 11.09
C ILE A 532 0.37 39.68 11.28
N ASN A 533 -0.44 39.10 10.40
CA ASN A 533 -1.89 39.06 10.59
C ASN A 533 -2.36 37.65 10.95
N GLU A 534 -3.42 37.59 11.75
CA GLU A 534 -4.27 36.42 11.97
C GLU A 534 -5.43 36.41 10.97
N TYR A 535 -5.86 35.22 10.58
CA TYR A 535 -6.86 35.01 9.53
C TYR A 535 -7.86 33.91 9.91
N GLY A 536 -9.13 34.06 9.57
CA GLY A 536 -10.17 33.05 9.81
C GLY A 536 -10.01 31.79 8.96
N LYS A 537 -9.32 31.87 7.81
CA LYS A 537 -9.21 30.76 6.84
C LYS A 537 -7.75 30.35 6.61
N VAL A 538 -7.51 29.05 6.47
CA VAL A 538 -6.17 28.44 6.27
C VAL A 538 -5.39 29.02 5.07
N LYS A 539 -6.11 29.47 4.03
CA LYS A 539 -5.52 30.15 2.87
C LYS A 539 -4.97 31.57 3.15
N LEU A 540 -5.06 32.06 4.39
CA LEU A 540 -4.71 33.42 4.82
C LEU A 540 -5.52 34.51 4.09
N THR A 541 -6.83 34.26 3.99
CA THR A 541 -7.87 35.24 3.66
C THR A 541 -8.78 35.43 4.89
N ASP A 542 -9.65 36.45 4.88
CA ASP A 542 -10.48 36.82 6.04
C ASP A 542 -9.60 37.21 7.24
N ARG A 543 -8.94 38.37 7.13
CA ARG A 543 -8.04 38.94 8.14
C ARG A 543 -8.84 39.31 9.40
N LYS A 544 -8.47 38.76 10.55
CA LYS A 544 -9.12 39.06 11.84
C LYS A 544 -8.38 40.10 12.67
N HIS A 545 -7.08 39.87 12.92
CA HIS A 545 -6.30 40.66 13.88
C HIS A 545 -4.87 40.90 13.39
N HIS A 546 -4.19 41.93 13.92
CA HIS A 546 -2.80 42.24 13.60
C HIS A 546 -1.87 42.07 14.81
N VAL A 547 -0.98 41.10 14.72
CA VAL A 547 -0.05 40.71 15.78
C VAL A 547 1.27 41.45 15.61
N LYS A 548 1.57 42.34 16.57
CA LYS A 548 2.84 43.08 16.62
C LYS A 548 4.05 42.14 16.79
N LYS A 549 5.24 42.63 16.38
CA LYS A 549 6.53 41.95 16.63
C LYS A 549 6.68 41.63 18.13
N ASN A 550 7.39 40.54 18.44
CA ASN A 550 7.66 39.99 19.78
C ASN A 550 6.49 39.33 20.52
N ALA A 551 5.24 39.47 20.06
CA ALA A 551 4.12 38.75 20.66
C ALA A 551 4.30 37.23 20.60
N LEU A 552 3.79 36.53 21.62
CA LEU A 552 3.74 35.07 21.69
C LEU A 552 2.34 34.57 21.31
N LEU A 553 2.28 33.54 20.47
CA LEU A 553 1.05 32.92 19.99
C LEU A 553 1.05 31.44 20.36
N ALA A 554 0.01 30.98 21.06
CA ALA A 554 -0.22 29.56 21.34
C ALA A 554 -0.73 28.86 20.08
N VAL A 555 -0.08 27.76 19.70
CA VAL A 555 -0.37 27.00 18.48
C VAL A 555 -1.04 25.68 18.85
N LYS A 556 -2.25 25.46 18.35
CA LYS A 556 -2.99 24.20 18.51
C LYS A 556 -2.49 23.13 17.51
N GLN A 557 -2.15 23.54 16.28
CA GLN A 557 -1.77 22.61 15.21
C GLN A 557 -0.92 23.28 14.11
N VAL A 558 -0.01 22.54 13.50
CA VAL A 558 0.63 22.90 12.23
C VAL A 558 -0.17 22.27 11.09
N VAL A 559 -0.62 23.06 10.12
CA VAL A 559 -1.53 22.64 9.05
C VAL A 559 -0.85 22.78 7.68
N LYS A 560 -0.90 21.73 6.85
CA LYS A 560 -0.37 21.72 5.47
C LYS A 560 -1.26 22.58 4.57
N TYR A 561 -0.66 23.39 3.69
CA TYR A 561 -1.41 24.20 2.72
C TYR A 561 -0.56 24.43 1.46
N GLY A 562 -0.80 23.62 0.43
CA GLY A 562 0.05 23.52 -0.76
C GLY A 562 1.52 23.28 -0.40
N ARG A 563 2.44 24.00 -1.06
CA ARG A 563 3.89 23.95 -0.83
C ARG A 563 4.36 24.64 0.48
N THR A 564 3.45 24.91 1.41
CA THR A 564 3.68 25.70 2.63
C THR A 564 2.89 25.14 3.82
N THR A 565 3.10 25.67 5.02
CA THR A 565 2.28 25.34 6.20
C THR A 565 1.73 26.59 6.90
N ARG A 566 0.78 26.37 7.80
CA ARG A 566 0.10 27.34 8.65
C ARG A 566 0.19 26.90 10.11
N LEU A 567 0.00 27.83 11.03
CA LEU A 567 -0.20 27.54 12.44
C LEU A 567 -1.66 27.88 12.75
N ARG A 568 -2.46 26.88 13.10
CA ARG A 568 -3.78 27.09 13.71
C ARG A 568 -3.55 27.41 15.18
N LEU A 569 -3.93 28.61 15.58
CA LEU A 569 -3.77 29.12 16.93
C LEU A 569 -4.84 28.55 17.87
N ALA A 570 -4.68 28.78 19.18
CA ALA A 570 -5.65 28.35 20.18
C ALA A 570 -7.06 28.96 19.95
N ASN A 571 -7.13 30.21 19.48
CA ASN A 571 -8.37 30.92 19.12
C ASN A 571 -8.95 30.51 17.74
N GLY A 572 -8.50 29.41 17.15
CA GLY A 572 -8.95 28.91 15.85
C GLY A 572 -8.41 29.65 14.62
N CYS A 573 -7.85 30.87 14.77
CA CYS A 573 -7.30 31.64 13.66
C CYS A 573 -5.98 31.03 13.13
N TYR A 574 -5.61 31.42 11.91
CA TYR A 574 -4.44 30.94 11.19
C TYR A 574 -3.40 32.04 11.03
N VAL A 575 -2.12 31.68 11.20
CA VAL A 575 -0.97 32.50 10.79
C VAL A 575 -0.02 31.71 9.88
N SER A 576 0.83 32.43 9.13
CA SER A 576 1.88 31.82 8.32
C SER A 576 2.92 31.13 9.19
N ALA A 577 3.18 29.83 8.95
CA ALA A 577 4.24 29.07 9.62
C ALA A 577 5.65 29.35 9.06
N ASN A 578 5.81 30.41 8.26
CA ASN A 578 7.09 30.76 7.66
C ASN A 578 8.10 31.17 8.74
N LYS A 579 9.21 30.45 8.82
CA LYS A 579 10.30 30.65 9.79
C LYS A 579 10.98 32.02 9.71
N LYS A 580 10.79 32.80 8.65
CA LYS A 580 11.23 34.21 8.58
C LYS A 580 10.28 35.17 9.31
N MET A 581 9.02 34.78 9.48
CA MET A 581 7.95 35.59 10.09
C MET A 581 7.72 35.21 11.56
N VAL A 582 7.86 33.92 11.89
CA VAL A 582 7.66 33.36 13.23
C VAL A 582 8.85 32.49 13.69
N PHE A 583 9.07 32.45 15.00
CA PHE A 583 10.09 31.63 15.66
C PHE A 583 9.43 30.76 16.73
N ALA A 584 9.50 29.44 16.60
CA ALA A 584 9.02 28.51 17.62
C ALA A 584 9.81 28.66 18.93
N THR A 585 9.12 29.10 19.98
CA THR A 585 9.65 29.17 21.36
C THR A 585 9.39 27.88 22.12
N ARG A 586 8.30 27.18 21.80
CA ARG A 586 8.01 25.83 22.31
C ARG A 586 7.58 24.92 21.15
N ILE A 587 8.28 23.80 21.02
CA ILE A 587 7.90 22.66 20.17
C ILE A 587 7.57 21.53 21.14
N ALA A 588 6.51 20.76 20.89
CA ALA A 588 6.30 19.54 21.63
C ALA A 588 7.44 18.57 21.30
N LYS A 589 8.23 18.17 22.32
CA LYS A 589 8.98 16.90 22.22
C LYS A 589 7.96 15.78 21.97
N ALA A 590 8.36 14.73 21.28
CA ALA A 590 7.71 13.44 21.47
C ALA A 590 7.93 13.08 22.95
N VAL A 591 6.85 12.96 23.72
CA VAL A 591 6.94 12.64 25.15
C VAL A 591 6.81 11.13 25.27
N VAL A 592 7.93 10.47 25.49
CA VAL A 592 7.93 9.16 26.14
C VAL A 592 7.42 9.41 27.56
N GLN A 593 6.18 9.04 27.83
CA GLN A 593 5.63 9.06 29.19
C GLN A 593 6.04 7.75 29.86
N ASN A 594 7.08 7.81 30.68
CA ASN A 594 7.46 6.73 31.59
C ASN A 594 7.15 7.19 33.02
N THR A 595 6.05 6.70 33.60
CA THR A 595 5.60 7.02 34.96
C THR A 595 4.81 5.84 35.53
N ASP A 596 5.52 4.84 36.04
CA ASP A 596 5.00 4.04 37.16
C ASP A 596 4.95 4.93 38.40
N ALA A 597 3.81 4.94 39.09
CA ALA A 597 3.66 5.50 40.43
C ALA A 597 2.37 4.95 41.07
N THR A 598 2.52 3.97 41.96
CA THR A 598 1.40 3.32 42.68
C THR A 598 0.72 4.28 43.65
N ALA A 599 -0.58 4.51 43.51
CA ALA A 599 -1.38 5.23 44.51
C ALA A 599 -2.87 4.81 44.49
N THR A 600 -3.26 3.95 45.43
CA THR A 600 -4.67 3.71 45.76
C THR A 600 -5.22 4.89 46.58
N PRO A 601 -6.48 5.29 46.37
CA PRO A 601 -7.30 5.63 47.53
C PRO A 601 -8.69 5.00 47.52
N THR A 602 -9.28 4.94 48.71
CA THR A 602 -10.51 4.24 49.10
C THR A 602 -11.81 4.91 48.64
N VAL A 603 -12.87 4.11 48.63
CA VAL A 603 -14.29 4.50 48.51
C VAL A 603 -14.74 5.30 49.74
N PRO A 604 -15.66 6.27 49.55
CA PRO A 604 -16.73 6.53 50.52
C PRO A 604 -18.11 6.25 49.92
N THR A 605 -18.92 5.45 50.64
CA THR A 605 -20.30 5.09 50.26
C THR A 605 -21.28 6.19 50.69
N SER A 606 -22.36 6.39 49.92
CA SER A 606 -23.62 6.96 50.42
C SER A 606 -24.79 6.47 49.56
N SER A 607 -25.93 6.19 50.21
CA SER A 607 -27.01 5.37 49.64
C SER A 607 -28.41 5.84 50.03
N ALA A 608 -29.31 5.93 49.06
CA ALA A 608 -30.77 5.82 49.20
C ALA A 608 -31.29 5.19 47.87
N THR A 609 -32.02 4.07 47.78
CA THR A 609 -33.39 3.73 48.27
C THR A 609 -34.45 4.70 47.68
N SER A 610 -35.60 4.27 47.13
CA SER A 610 -36.38 3.05 47.42
C SER A 610 -37.36 2.59 46.31
N SER A 611 -37.70 1.30 46.32
CA SER A 611 -39.00 0.68 45.89
C SER A 611 -39.37 0.68 44.38
N SER A 612 -40.25 -0.20 43.86
CA SER A 612 -41.12 -1.22 44.49
C SER A 612 -41.31 -2.48 43.61
N SER A 613 -41.38 -3.66 44.24
CA SER A 613 -42.41 -4.75 44.11
C SER A 613 -42.99 -5.20 42.73
N THR A 614 -43.40 -6.45 42.47
CA THR A 614 -43.74 -7.60 43.36
C THR A 614 -43.78 -8.93 42.57
N THR A 615 -43.47 -10.07 43.24
CA THR A 615 -44.01 -11.48 43.07
C THR A 615 -44.25 -12.11 41.67
N THR A 616 -44.20 -13.44 41.48
CA THR A 616 -44.55 -14.55 42.39
C THR A 616 -43.59 -15.76 42.25
N GLN A 617 -43.54 -16.60 43.28
CA GLN A 617 -42.79 -17.86 43.34
C GLN A 617 -43.61 -19.04 42.79
N GLU A 618 -42.95 -20.12 42.38
CA GLU A 618 -43.30 -21.45 42.91
C GLU A 618 -42.08 -22.38 42.92
N GLN A 619 -42.02 -23.33 43.87
CA GLN A 619 -40.88 -24.24 44.08
C GLN A 619 -41.37 -25.56 44.68
N THR A 620 -41.13 -26.69 44.01
CA THR A 620 -41.19 -28.02 44.64
C THR A 620 -40.11 -28.98 44.13
N THR A 621 -39.41 -29.59 45.07
CA THR A 621 -38.63 -30.84 44.98
C THR A 621 -38.71 -31.44 46.39
N PRO A 622 -38.79 -32.77 46.59
CA PRO A 622 -37.54 -33.56 46.63
C PRO A 622 -37.67 -35.07 46.31
N THR A 623 -36.54 -35.76 46.06
CA THR A 623 -36.19 -37.02 46.78
C THR A 623 -34.71 -37.45 46.60
N THR A 624 -34.24 -38.25 47.56
CA THR A 624 -32.92 -38.86 47.82
C THR A 624 -32.88 -40.36 47.38
N SER A 625 -31.82 -41.20 47.46
CA SER A 625 -30.34 -41.13 47.57
C SER A 625 -29.78 -42.60 47.50
N ASN A 626 -28.44 -42.79 47.49
CA ASN A 626 -27.65 -44.04 47.68
C ASN A 626 -27.49 -44.97 46.44
N GLY A 627 -26.38 -45.72 46.26
CA GLY A 627 -25.09 -45.74 46.99
C GLY A 627 -24.06 -46.81 46.51
N THR A 628 -22.77 -46.43 46.51
CA THR A 628 -21.52 -47.24 46.68
C THR A 628 -21.28 -48.66 46.08
N ALA A 629 -20.34 -48.73 45.12
CA ALA A 629 -18.99 -49.37 45.22
C ALA A 629 -18.67 -50.85 44.81
N THR A 630 -17.40 -50.98 44.35
CA THR A 630 -16.44 -52.14 44.37
C THR A 630 -16.23 -53.06 43.14
N LEU A 631 -14.98 -53.55 43.03
CA LEU A 631 -14.25 -54.30 41.97
C LEU A 631 -13.92 -55.74 42.47
N PRO A 632 -13.15 -56.64 41.80
CA PRO A 632 -12.37 -56.58 40.53
C PRO A 632 -12.82 -57.69 39.52
N ASN A 633 -12.09 -58.26 38.54
CA ASN A 633 -10.67 -58.22 38.08
C ASN A 633 -10.63 -58.44 36.52
N ASN A 634 -9.61 -58.88 35.76
CA ASN A 634 -8.31 -59.54 35.99
C ASN A 634 -7.31 -59.24 34.82
N VAL A 635 -6.05 -59.71 34.91
CA VAL A 635 -5.00 -59.63 33.85
C VAL A 635 -4.23 -60.97 33.73
N PRO A 636 -3.59 -61.30 32.60
CA PRO A 636 -2.10 -61.26 32.50
C PRO A 636 -1.58 -60.74 31.13
N THR A 637 -0.73 -59.69 31.03
CA THR A 637 0.73 -59.56 31.29
C THR A 637 1.69 -60.14 30.24
N ASN A 638 2.65 -59.29 29.82
CA ASN A 638 3.76 -59.56 28.89
C ASN A 638 5.04 -60.07 29.62
N PRO A 639 5.90 -60.90 28.98
CA PRO A 639 7.26 -61.21 29.45
C PRO A 639 8.37 -60.34 28.79
N ALA A 640 9.50 -60.14 29.47
CA ALA A 640 10.67 -59.39 28.97
C ALA A 640 11.88 -60.31 28.71
N GLY A 641 12.83 -59.93 27.82
CA GLY A 641 13.79 -60.89 27.28
C GLY A 641 15.11 -60.39 26.64
N ASN A 642 15.77 -59.39 27.20
CA ASN A 642 17.21 -59.07 26.97
C ASN A 642 17.63 -58.55 25.56
N ALA A 643 18.90 -58.15 25.40
CA ALA A 643 19.41 -57.38 24.27
C ALA A 643 20.75 -57.88 23.68
N ASN A 644 20.98 -57.60 22.39
CA ASN A 644 22.24 -57.01 21.90
C ASN A 644 22.03 -56.36 20.50
N ALA A 645 22.96 -55.53 20.04
CA ALA A 645 22.90 -54.85 18.76
C ALA A 645 23.70 -55.55 17.64
N ASN A 646 23.21 -55.50 16.39
CA ASN A 646 23.98 -54.94 15.27
C ASN A 646 23.05 -54.52 14.10
N SER A 647 23.61 -53.78 13.14
CA SER A 647 22.94 -53.26 11.94
C SER A 647 22.50 -54.35 10.95
N GLY A 648 21.39 -54.11 10.24
CA GLY A 648 20.84 -55.00 9.22
C GLY A 648 19.75 -54.34 8.37
N SER A 649 20.14 -53.53 7.38
CA SER A 649 19.21 -52.87 6.46
C SER A 649 18.70 -53.81 5.37
N ASN A 650 17.38 -53.99 5.28
CA ASN A 650 16.69 -54.28 4.01
C ASN A 650 15.21 -53.87 4.09
N THR A 651 14.82 -52.62 3.82
CA THR A 651 14.44 -52.09 2.49
C THR A 651 13.56 -52.99 1.61
N ASP A 652 12.27 -53.03 1.91
CA ASP A 652 11.22 -52.91 0.88
C ASP A 652 10.27 -51.77 1.25
N SER A 653 10.74 -50.54 1.03
CA SER A 653 9.93 -49.33 1.19
C SER A 653 9.41 -48.89 -0.18
N SER A 654 8.62 -49.73 -0.82
CA SER A 654 7.89 -49.42 -2.06
C SER A 654 6.74 -48.42 -1.85
N THR A 655 6.36 -48.15 -0.60
CA THR A 655 5.32 -47.21 -0.19
C THR A 655 5.78 -46.25 0.92
N GLU A 656 5.04 -45.16 1.08
CA GLU A 656 5.16 -44.16 2.14
C GLU A 656 3.75 -43.98 2.76
N THR A 657 3.61 -44.06 4.09
CA THR A 657 2.32 -43.85 4.78
C THR A 657 2.28 -42.47 5.45
N VAL A 658 1.20 -41.73 5.24
CA VAL A 658 1.01 -40.36 5.75
C VAL A 658 -0.37 -40.18 6.37
N THR A 659 -0.51 -39.23 7.28
CA THR A 659 -1.79 -38.89 7.92
C THR A 659 -2.30 -37.57 7.37
N LEU A 660 -3.56 -37.53 6.94
CA LEU A 660 -4.21 -36.34 6.43
C LEU A 660 -5.33 -35.87 7.36
N THR A 661 -5.51 -34.55 7.44
CA THR A 661 -6.67 -33.90 8.07
C THR A 661 -7.16 -32.78 7.16
N ILE A 662 -8.44 -32.80 6.80
CA ILE A 662 -9.08 -31.79 5.94
C ILE A 662 -10.07 -31.00 6.81
N ASN A 663 -9.84 -29.69 6.92
CA ASN A 663 -10.61 -28.77 7.76
C ASN A 663 -11.38 -27.76 6.90
N ALA A 664 -12.66 -27.54 7.19
CA ALA A 664 -13.44 -26.46 6.60
C ALA A 664 -14.36 -25.80 7.64
N ASN A 665 -14.47 -24.46 7.60
CA ASN A 665 -15.25 -23.65 8.55
C ASN A 665 -14.98 -23.96 10.04
N GLY A 666 -13.76 -24.38 10.40
CA GLY A 666 -13.37 -24.73 11.77
C GLY A 666 -13.66 -26.17 12.20
N SER A 667 -14.21 -27.02 11.31
CA SER A 667 -14.49 -28.44 11.57
C SER A 667 -13.63 -29.35 10.69
N VAL A 668 -13.20 -30.49 11.25
CA VAL A 668 -12.63 -31.59 10.44
C VAL A 668 -13.76 -32.19 9.59
N ILE A 669 -13.61 -32.17 8.26
CA ILE A 669 -14.56 -32.79 7.32
C ILE A 669 -14.11 -34.18 6.85
N ALA A 670 -12.80 -34.49 6.95
CA ALA A 670 -12.26 -35.84 6.87
C ALA A 670 -10.86 -35.91 7.50
N SER A 671 -10.48 -37.07 8.00
CA SER A 671 -9.13 -37.33 8.50
C SER A 671 -8.84 -38.82 8.52
N GLY A 672 -7.63 -39.22 8.13
CA GLY A 672 -7.24 -40.63 8.06
C GLY A 672 -5.81 -40.80 7.57
N SER A 673 -5.28 -42.02 7.70
CA SER A 673 -3.97 -42.39 7.17
C SER A 673 -4.10 -43.07 5.81
N VAL A 674 -3.25 -42.68 4.87
CA VAL A 674 -3.18 -43.25 3.52
C VAL A 674 -1.77 -43.74 3.24
N THR A 675 -1.68 -44.85 2.51
CA THR A 675 -0.41 -45.41 2.04
C THR A 675 -0.34 -45.20 0.53
N VAL A 676 0.68 -44.48 0.07
CA VAL A 676 0.93 -44.19 -1.34
C VAL A 676 2.24 -44.81 -1.80
N ALA A 677 2.42 -45.05 -3.10
CA ALA A 677 3.70 -45.53 -3.64
C ALA A 677 4.84 -44.52 -3.40
N LYS A 678 6.08 -45.00 -3.30
CA LYS A 678 7.24 -44.14 -3.09
C LYS A 678 7.41 -43.12 -4.22
N GLY A 679 7.75 -41.87 -3.86
CA GLY A 679 7.86 -40.76 -4.80
C GLY A 679 6.53 -40.04 -5.12
N LYS A 680 5.41 -40.48 -4.52
CA LYS A 680 4.10 -39.84 -4.68
C LYS A 680 3.99 -38.50 -3.95
N THR A 681 3.03 -37.69 -4.38
CA THR A 681 2.86 -36.31 -3.93
C THR A 681 1.83 -36.16 -2.81
N ALA A 682 1.81 -35.01 -2.13
CA ALA A 682 0.75 -34.66 -1.18
C ALA A 682 -0.62 -34.62 -1.86
N LEU A 683 -0.69 -34.33 -3.17
CA LEU A 683 -1.91 -34.41 -3.96
C LEU A 683 -2.36 -35.85 -4.23
N ASP A 684 -1.44 -36.77 -4.51
CA ASP A 684 -1.77 -38.20 -4.61
C ASP A 684 -2.34 -38.72 -3.28
N ALA A 685 -1.74 -38.31 -2.16
CA ALA A 685 -2.20 -38.66 -0.82
C ALA A 685 -3.58 -38.04 -0.50
N LEU A 686 -3.82 -36.79 -0.92
CA LEU A 686 -5.14 -36.15 -0.83
C LEU A 686 -6.20 -36.90 -1.64
N ASN A 687 -5.90 -37.25 -2.90
CA ASN A 687 -6.79 -38.01 -3.76
C ASN A 687 -7.12 -39.40 -3.17
N ALA A 688 -6.15 -40.04 -2.51
CA ALA A 688 -6.38 -41.28 -1.77
C ALA A 688 -7.34 -41.09 -0.59
N LEU A 689 -7.15 -40.05 0.24
CA LEU A 689 -8.05 -39.78 1.38
C LEU A 689 -9.47 -39.42 0.90
N ALA A 690 -9.59 -38.56 -0.11
CA ALA A 690 -10.87 -38.20 -0.69
C ALA A 690 -11.61 -39.42 -1.28
N SER A 691 -10.89 -40.38 -1.87
CA SER A 691 -11.47 -41.65 -2.33
C SER A 691 -11.97 -42.54 -1.18
N GLN A 692 -11.32 -42.51 -0.01
CA GLN A 692 -11.79 -43.22 1.19
C GLN A 692 -13.05 -42.57 1.80
N HIS A 693 -13.19 -41.24 1.68
CA HIS A 693 -14.24 -40.44 2.32
C HIS A 693 -15.33 -39.93 1.34
N ASN A 694 -15.36 -40.43 0.09
CA ASN A 694 -16.29 -39.99 -0.97
C ASN A 694 -16.33 -38.47 -1.21
N LEU A 695 -15.19 -37.77 -1.06
CA LEU A 695 -15.09 -36.33 -1.28
C LEU A 695 -14.80 -36.02 -2.75
N SER A 696 -15.57 -35.12 -3.35
CA SER A 696 -15.21 -34.53 -4.65
C SER A 696 -14.01 -33.58 -4.49
N ILE A 697 -13.00 -33.67 -5.35
CA ILE A 697 -11.90 -32.69 -5.44
C ILE A 697 -11.97 -31.99 -6.80
N THR A 698 -11.85 -30.66 -6.78
CA THR A 698 -11.62 -29.84 -7.98
C THR A 698 -10.20 -29.30 -7.97
N ILE A 699 -9.50 -29.38 -9.09
CA ILE A 699 -8.08 -28.99 -9.25
C ILE A 699 -7.95 -27.96 -10.38
N SER A 700 -7.05 -26.98 -10.22
CA SER A 700 -6.54 -26.15 -11.31
C SER A 700 -5.03 -26.35 -11.45
N GLY A 701 -4.50 -26.22 -12.68
CA GLY A 701 -3.13 -26.64 -12.99
C GLY A 701 -2.97 -28.16 -13.01
N SER A 702 -1.73 -28.64 -13.17
CA SER A 702 -1.43 -30.08 -13.22
C SER A 702 0.01 -30.40 -12.82
N GLY A 703 0.25 -31.63 -12.33
CA GLY A 703 1.55 -32.06 -11.82
C GLY A 703 2.08 -31.08 -10.76
N SER A 704 3.32 -30.60 -10.95
CA SER A 704 3.98 -29.63 -10.06
C SER A 704 3.36 -28.22 -10.04
N THR A 705 2.28 -27.97 -10.78
CA THR A 705 1.50 -26.72 -10.76
C THR A 705 0.10 -26.89 -10.18
N ALA A 706 -0.26 -28.09 -9.72
CA ALA A 706 -1.61 -28.37 -9.25
C ALA A 706 -1.97 -27.59 -7.97
N TYR A 707 -3.16 -27.00 -7.96
CA TYR A 707 -3.78 -26.32 -6.83
C TYR A 707 -5.16 -26.91 -6.56
N VAL A 708 -5.50 -27.13 -5.30
CA VAL A 708 -6.82 -27.66 -4.90
C VAL A 708 -7.82 -26.52 -4.93
N LYS A 709 -8.52 -26.38 -6.05
CA LYS A 709 -9.59 -25.39 -6.23
C LYS A 709 -10.82 -25.73 -5.40
N GLY A 710 -11.06 -26.97 -5.00
CA GLY A 710 -12.12 -27.29 -4.05
C GLY A 710 -12.09 -28.70 -3.50
N ILE A 711 -12.72 -28.90 -2.33
CA ILE A 711 -12.96 -30.21 -1.72
C ILE A 711 -14.39 -30.23 -1.18
N ASN A 712 -15.19 -31.22 -1.58
CA ASN A 712 -16.55 -31.48 -1.10
C ASN A 712 -17.46 -30.23 -1.04
N GLY A 713 -17.52 -29.47 -2.14
CA GLY A 713 -18.34 -28.25 -2.25
C GLY A 713 -17.67 -26.99 -1.70
N TYR A 714 -16.63 -27.11 -0.86
CA TYR A 714 -15.84 -25.96 -0.41
C TYR A 714 -14.85 -25.54 -1.50
N ASN A 715 -15.16 -24.47 -2.21
CA ASN A 715 -14.40 -24.00 -3.36
C ASN A 715 -13.58 -22.75 -3.00
N ALA A 716 -12.33 -22.70 -3.46
CA ALA A 716 -11.58 -21.45 -3.56
C ALA A 716 -12.34 -20.49 -4.49
N GLY A 717 -12.54 -19.26 -4.02
CA GLY A 717 -13.15 -18.20 -4.81
C GLY A 717 -12.23 -17.70 -5.93
N PRO A 718 -12.59 -16.58 -6.58
CA PRO A 718 -11.68 -15.85 -7.46
C PRO A 718 -10.33 -15.54 -6.80
N ALA A 719 -9.29 -15.34 -7.60
CA ALA A 719 -7.97 -14.97 -7.09
C ALA A 719 -8.03 -13.66 -6.28
N GLY A 720 -7.09 -13.50 -5.36
CA GLY A 720 -7.05 -12.37 -4.42
C GLY A 720 -8.12 -12.37 -3.33
N THR A 721 -9.22 -13.14 -3.44
CA THR A 721 -10.29 -13.18 -2.40
C THR A 721 -9.84 -13.77 -1.06
N MET A 722 -8.59 -14.20 -0.91
CA MET A 722 -8.04 -14.89 0.27
C MET A 722 -8.71 -16.24 0.61
N THR A 723 -9.83 -16.58 -0.04
CA THR A 723 -10.56 -17.84 0.14
C THR A 723 -9.93 -18.97 -0.66
N GLY A 724 -9.82 -20.16 -0.07
CA GLY A 724 -9.25 -21.33 -0.75
C GLY A 724 -8.50 -22.30 0.16
N TRP A 725 -7.90 -23.31 -0.47
CA TRP A 725 -7.25 -24.42 0.24
C TRP A 725 -5.78 -24.14 0.48
N LEU A 726 -5.44 -23.84 1.73
CA LEU A 726 -4.07 -23.87 2.23
C LEU A 726 -3.72 -25.32 2.60
N TYR A 727 -2.46 -25.73 2.41
CA TYR A 727 -1.97 -27.02 2.88
C TYR A 727 -0.63 -26.86 3.62
N ALA A 728 -0.46 -27.64 4.68
CA ALA A 728 0.76 -27.68 5.47
C ALA A 728 1.20 -29.12 5.71
N VAL A 729 2.51 -29.32 5.85
CA VAL A 729 3.12 -30.63 6.16
C VAL A 729 3.95 -30.50 7.43
N ASN A 730 3.68 -31.38 8.41
CA ASN A 730 4.26 -31.37 9.76
C ASN A 730 4.13 -29.99 10.45
N GLY A 731 3.00 -29.31 10.21
CA GLY A 731 2.70 -27.99 10.77
C GLY A 731 3.34 -26.79 10.04
N ASN A 732 3.89 -26.97 8.82
CA ASN A 732 4.54 -25.90 8.06
C ASN A 732 4.01 -25.88 6.61
N GLN A 733 3.62 -24.73 6.09
CA GLN A 733 3.18 -24.58 4.69
C GLN A 733 4.39 -24.67 3.74
N PRO A 734 4.49 -25.64 2.82
CA PRO A 734 5.62 -25.73 1.90
C PRO A 734 5.51 -24.67 0.80
N ASN A 735 6.65 -24.06 0.40
CA ASN A 735 6.69 -23.08 -0.71
C ASN A 735 6.66 -23.76 -2.10
N VAL A 736 5.88 -24.84 -2.24
CA VAL A 736 5.71 -25.61 -3.47
C VAL A 736 4.24 -26.05 -3.62
N SER A 737 3.81 -26.36 -4.85
CA SER A 737 2.50 -26.97 -5.10
C SER A 737 2.32 -28.27 -4.30
N ILE A 738 1.08 -28.55 -3.90
CA ILE A 738 0.68 -29.84 -3.30
C ILE A 738 0.93 -31.04 -4.27
N GLY A 739 0.93 -30.80 -5.58
CA GLY A 739 1.37 -31.74 -6.62
C GLY A 739 2.87 -31.71 -6.93
N ALA A 740 3.66 -30.94 -6.17
CA ALA A 740 5.13 -30.91 -6.22
C ALA A 740 5.79 -31.42 -4.92
N TYR A 741 5.11 -31.34 -3.77
CA TYR A 741 5.62 -31.91 -2.52
C TYR A 741 5.57 -33.44 -2.56
N THR A 742 6.73 -34.11 -2.69
CA THR A 742 6.88 -35.56 -2.50
C THR A 742 6.78 -35.91 -1.02
N VAL A 743 5.86 -36.81 -0.66
CA VAL A 743 5.62 -37.22 0.72
C VAL A 743 6.65 -38.22 1.26
N LYS A 744 6.79 -38.24 2.58
CA LYS A 744 7.66 -39.17 3.33
C LYS A 744 6.85 -39.91 4.39
N ASN A 745 7.21 -41.15 4.67
CA ASN A 745 6.56 -41.96 5.68
C ASN A 745 6.57 -41.28 7.06
N GLY A 746 5.37 -41.02 7.61
CA GLY A 746 5.15 -40.28 8.85
C GLY A 746 4.76 -38.82 8.70
N ASP A 747 4.75 -38.25 7.47
CA ASP A 747 4.28 -36.87 7.24
C ASP A 747 2.81 -36.69 7.67
N GLN A 748 2.53 -35.59 8.37
CA GLN A 748 1.20 -35.15 8.76
C GLN A 748 0.79 -33.96 7.87
N ILE A 749 -0.20 -34.15 7.00
CA ILE A 749 -0.63 -33.16 6.01
C ILE A 749 -1.98 -32.58 6.44
N SER A 750 -2.03 -31.30 6.78
CA SER A 750 -3.29 -30.60 7.03
C SER A 750 -3.69 -29.77 5.81
N LEU A 751 -4.95 -29.89 5.40
CA LEU A 751 -5.59 -28.98 4.47
C LEU A 751 -6.61 -28.14 5.24
N THR A 752 -6.61 -26.83 4.99
CA THR A 752 -7.52 -25.88 5.62
C THR A 752 -8.17 -25.01 4.56
N TYR A 753 -9.49 -24.96 4.58
CA TYR A 753 -10.26 -24.00 3.81
C TYR A 753 -10.27 -22.63 4.52
N ASN A 754 -9.60 -21.65 3.93
CA ASN A 754 -9.70 -20.24 4.31
C ASN A 754 -10.93 -19.59 3.65
N LYS A 755 -11.57 -18.63 4.33
CA LYS A 755 -12.88 -18.06 3.95
C LYS A 755 -12.95 -16.55 4.13
#